data_AF-A0A6A4SZK2-F1
#
_entry.id   AF-A0A6A4SZK2-F1
#
_cell.length_a   1.000
_cell.length_b   1.000
_cell.length_c   1.000
_cell.angle_alpha   90.00
_cell.angle_beta   90.00
_cell.angle_gamma   90.00
#
_symmetry.space_group_name_H-M   'P 1'
#
loop_
_entity.id
_entity.type
_entity.pdbx_description
1 polymer ?
#
loop_
_entity_poly.entity_id
_entity_poly.type
_entity_poly.pdbx_seq_one_letter_code
_entity_poly.pdbx_strand_id
1 'polypeptide(L)'
;MKSNFCLSYTNTHPSDMVAAYGLTVTSSLWILNKHPDCSQPGLANCKINNCSDKRVVVQLAPTGPEWGPEHVGVTTDEHRTVPILKVIWNLKSDGGVLDLHGSEINILDESTNQTMCVQFSFNVSEQLNPDRTRWTFSFDGVVAEPGHTYVVSVVNLPEPKSGDYRIRKQITFPGCGDSRIQTAQICLENGSMWEPHMTTAMSVDKEQGKLFVVVSFETAQYSEIYQVSIRNQDFHYSKNISKENGASLNVTFEFGLQQLSQCEMFLSIQPFFIRCKNDCRRHKDIINYCPYSVIKSSSAAKDQPEGFQVRERKRVLVIYSVDHPLYKNIVLKLCGFLAAKCGTEVVLDLLDSARLGVLGRIQWLDWHREQIESSSDKILLLCSPGVQAKWRAMCGDKQVSLREDVHSLLGDMLTPALCLLVPHFIQSASFEKYIVAYFDDVCSEEDVPSPFNITVRYKLMKKFEELFFRILDTEMYEPGRVNHIAGLSEDEYHQCPSGRDLHDAIEAFHAYQLEHPQWFEGFPTQSKQNEENAEERPCTCPEKRNHNLSEHMVQECTAQEVEAIVRAEGATPATVGVIEGKVHVGLSSEELDHLAHCKSSLKVSRRDLPHVISKGLTGGTTVSATMIAAHRAGIPVFVTGGIGGVHRDGENSLDISADLTELGRTPIAVISAGVKSILDIGRTLEFLETHGVCVATYGKSKNFPAFFSPQSGFTSSCQVDNPAEAAKLIASTLSLGLQSGVLLAVPIPEEHAAAGQQIEEAVQAAVTEASAKAITGRDVTPFILQKVNELTEGKSLQANIALIHNNARVGSQIACALSKQMNKRKLRSRTHHSQQSQSETDIVVIGGINVDFIAKGKKKTIQFGQTNPGSVCQSFGGVGRNIADSLSRLGHRPLFISAVGADSNSDAVLNYCKHMNTSGVSRLEEQSTATYCAVITESGELSLGLGDMDIHQQITEQYVSQFEKQLLSATLVCLDGNIPASTIDYVCCVAKKHNINVWYEPTDSEKARKPFLSDAWKSLSYSSPNLGELCTMNKTLGIPTPEGKHKSTERQKTVFNGSTMSQIPSHECYN
;
A
#
# COMPACT_ATOMS: atom_id res chain seq x y z
N MET A 1 -29.91 -28.03 -34.74
CA MET A 1 -28.78 -29.00 -34.76
C MET A 1 -27.55 -28.20 -34.36
N LYS A 2 -27.11 -28.30 -33.11
CA LYS A 2 -26.15 -29.29 -32.55
C LYS A 2 -24.71 -29.07 -33.05
N SER A 3 -23.80 -29.02 -32.07
CA SER A 3 -22.32 -28.91 -32.11
C SER A 3 -21.68 -27.61 -32.64
N ASN A 4 -20.88 -27.02 -31.73
CA ASN A 4 -19.77 -26.05 -31.89
C ASN A 4 -20.09 -24.54 -32.05
N PHE A 5 -19.09 -23.74 -31.63
CA PHE A 5 -19.01 -22.29 -31.31
C PHE A 5 -19.35 -21.96 -29.85
N CYS A 6 -18.42 -21.67 -28.92
CA CYS A 6 -16.98 -21.34 -29.01
C CYS A 6 -16.64 -20.04 -29.76
N LEU A 7 -16.24 -19.00 -29.02
CA LEU A 7 -15.36 -17.93 -29.51
C LEU A 7 -14.50 -17.41 -28.34
N SER A 8 -13.19 -17.51 -28.50
CA SER A 8 -12.19 -16.82 -27.68
C SER A 8 -11.43 -15.80 -28.56
N TYR A 9 -10.59 -14.99 -27.93
CA TYR A 9 -9.59 -14.07 -28.49
C TYR A 9 -10.02 -12.69 -29.05
N THR A 10 -9.53 -11.67 -28.33
CA THR A 10 -9.11 -10.30 -28.73
C THR A 10 -10.14 -9.20 -29.07
N ASN A 11 -9.82 -8.00 -28.53
CA ASN A 11 -10.33 -6.64 -28.80
C ASN A 11 -11.60 -6.09 -28.09
N THR A 12 -11.35 -5.56 -26.88
CA THR A 12 -11.80 -4.24 -26.36
C THR A 12 -13.30 -3.88 -26.16
N HIS A 13 -13.68 -3.73 -24.88
CA HIS A 13 -14.62 -2.74 -24.29
C HIS A 13 -16.14 -2.80 -24.61
N PRO A 14 -17.03 -2.19 -23.77
CA PRO A 14 -16.94 -1.98 -22.31
C PRO A 14 -18.29 -2.21 -21.56
N SER A 15 -18.33 -3.17 -20.63
CA SER A 15 -19.41 -3.33 -19.63
C SER A 15 -18.85 -4.06 -18.39
N ASP A 16 -19.64 -4.08 -17.30
CA ASP A 16 -19.55 -5.07 -16.19
C ASP A 16 -18.53 -4.85 -15.04
N MET A 17 -18.88 -3.99 -14.07
CA MET A 17 -18.26 -3.92 -12.73
C MET A 17 -19.11 -4.53 -11.62
N VAL A 18 -18.46 -5.24 -10.70
CA VAL A 18 -19.07 -5.86 -9.52
C VAL A 18 -18.18 -5.71 -8.30
N ALA A 19 -18.75 -5.23 -7.20
CA ALA A 19 -18.17 -4.28 -6.25
C ALA A 19 -17.22 -4.91 -5.15
N ALA A 20 -16.13 -4.28 -4.57
CA ALA A 20 -15.33 -4.70 -3.31
C ALA A 20 -14.24 -3.78 -2.54
N TYR A 21 -14.54 -2.91 -1.51
CA TYR A 21 -13.86 -1.76 -0.70
C TYR A 21 -12.44 -1.82 -0.06
N GLY A 22 -11.92 -0.65 0.50
CA GLY A 22 -11.89 -0.04 1.93
C GLY A 22 -10.71 0.82 2.55
N LEU A 23 -10.19 0.51 3.76
CA LEU A 23 -9.52 1.48 4.69
C LEU A 23 -8.06 1.25 5.21
N THR A 24 -7.45 2.34 5.75
CA THR A 24 -6.09 2.53 6.35
C THR A 24 -6.09 3.72 7.35
N VAL A 25 -5.07 3.85 8.22
CA VAL A 25 -4.95 4.83 9.34
C VAL A 25 -4.47 6.22 8.89
N THR A 26 -4.86 7.27 9.62
CA THR A 26 -4.53 8.69 9.36
C THR A 26 -3.61 9.32 10.41
N SER A 27 -2.55 10.00 9.96
CA SER A 27 -2.00 11.21 10.60
C SER A 27 -2.38 12.40 9.72
N SER A 28 -2.57 13.60 10.29
CA SER A 28 -2.95 14.79 9.52
C SER A 28 -2.42 16.08 10.14
N LEU A 29 -1.56 16.78 9.40
CA LEU A 29 -1.13 18.15 9.64
C LEU A 29 -2.37 19.08 9.71
N TRP A 30 -2.57 19.80 10.81
CA TRP A 30 -3.71 20.69 10.99
C TRP A 30 -3.36 22.02 11.67
N ILE A 31 -4.25 23.01 11.52
CA ILE A 31 -4.18 24.32 12.15
C ILE A 31 -5.21 24.38 13.29
N LEU A 32 -4.83 24.92 14.43
CA LEU A 32 -5.74 25.29 15.51
C LEU A 32 -6.69 26.41 15.04
N ASN A 33 -7.91 26.46 15.56
CA ASN A 33 -8.90 27.53 15.29
C ASN A 33 -8.52 28.87 15.98
N LYS A 34 -7.31 29.38 15.72
CA LYS A 34 -6.81 30.66 16.23
C LYS A 34 -6.83 31.70 15.13
N HIS A 35 -7.47 32.83 15.41
CA HIS A 35 -7.41 34.01 14.56
C HIS A 35 -5.97 34.52 14.43
N PRO A 36 -5.58 35.12 13.29
CA PRO A 36 -4.27 35.74 13.14
C PRO A 36 -4.09 36.85 14.17
N ASP A 37 -2.92 36.94 14.80
CA ASP A 37 -2.61 38.02 15.73
C ASP A 37 -2.46 39.35 14.95
N CYS A 38 -3.47 40.20 15.05
CA CYS A 38 -3.54 41.51 14.39
C CYS A 38 -3.18 42.65 15.36
N SER A 39 -2.59 42.36 16.53
CA SER A 39 -2.45 43.32 17.63
C SER A 39 -1.56 44.53 17.34
N GLN A 40 -0.76 44.51 16.27
CA GLN A 40 0.10 45.64 15.92
C GLN A 40 -0.68 46.82 15.31
N PRO A 41 -0.46 48.06 15.78
CA PRO A 41 -1.05 49.26 15.19
C PRO A 41 -0.82 49.32 13.67
N GLY A 42 -1.91 49.39 12.90
CA GLY A 42 -1.89 49.45 11.43
C GLY A 42 -2.37 48.18 10.72
N LEU A 43 -2.42 47.02 11.37
CA LEU A 43 -2.91 45.77 10.76
C LEU A 43 -4.44 45.62 10.83
N ALA A 44 -5.16 46.43 10.07
CA ALA A 44 -6.61 46.27 9.92
C ALA A 44 -6.96 45.11 8.96
N ASN A 45 -7.91 44.25 9.35
CA ASN A 45 -8.52 43.20 8.53
C ASN A 45 -7.61 42.04 8.08
N CYS A 46 -6.69 41.55 8.91
CA CYS A 46 -5.92 40.36 8.55
C CYS A 46 -6.83 39.13 8.37
N LYS A 47 -6.59 38.35 7.31
CA LYS A 47 -7.32 37.10 7.02
C LYS A 47 -6.35 35.96 6.75
N ILE A 48 -6.73 34.78 7.23
CA ILE A 48 -6.10 33.50 6.88
C ILE A 48 -6.95 32.86 5.77
N ASN A 49 -6.35 32.63 4.61
CA ASN A 49 -6.93 31.85 3.52
C ASN A 49 -6.11 30.58 3.30
N ASN A 50 -6.76 29.48 2.91
CA ASN A 50 -6.08 28.40 2.20
C ASN A 50 -5.66 28.93 0.82
N CYS A 51 -4.49 28.53 0.31
CA CYS A 51 -3.84 29.08 -0.88
C CYS A 51 -4.50 28.70 -2.23
N SER A 52 -5.82 28.88 -2.32
CA SER A 52 -6.66 28.58 -3.49
C SER A 52 -6.85 29.78 -4.42
N ASP A 53 -6.46 30.98 -3.99
CA ASP A 53 -6.58 32.21 -4.76
C ASP A 53 -5.52 32.33 -5.85
N LYS A 54 -5.86 33.00 -6.96
CA LYS A 54 -4.93 33.20 -8.09
C LYS A 54 -3.80 34.13 -7.67
N ARG A 55 -2.56 33.64 -7.75
CA ARG A 55 -1.34 34.43 -7.48
C ARG A 55 -1.27 35.65 -8.40
N VAL A 56 -1.17 36.84 -7.80
CA VAL A 56 -0.85 38.09 -8.50
C VAL A 56 0.67 38.20 -8.54
N VAL A 57 1.22 38.08 -9.76
CA VAL A 57 2.66 38.18 -10.01
C VAL A 57 2.95 39.53 -10.66
N VAL A 58 3.90 40.28 -10.11
CA VAL A 58 4.22 41.66 -10.53
C VAL A 58 5.68 41.83 -10.92
N GLN A 59 5.98 42.90 -11.66
CA GLN A 59 7.35 43.19 -12.12
C GLN A 59 8.16 44.01 -11.10
N LEU A 60 7.50 44.82 -10.28
CA LEU A 60 8.07 45.37 -9.03
C LEU A 60 7.28 44.78 -7.86
N ALA A 61 7.93 43.96 -7.05
CA ALA A 61 7.37 43.33 -5.86
C ALA A 61 8.01 43.87 -4.57
N PRO A 62 7.34 43.77 -3.41
CA PRO A 62 7.98 44.01 -2.12
C PRO A 62 9.18 43.08 -1.90
N THR A 63 10.16 43.54 -1.13
CA THR A 63 11.35 42.76 -0.80
C THR A 63 11.01 41.53 0.06
N GLY A 64 11.79 40.46 -0.13
CA GLY A 64 11.54 39.17 0.52
C GLY A 64 11.77 39.24 2.03
N PRO A 65 11.01 38.49 2.85
CA PRO A 65 11.08 38.59 4.31
C PRO A 65 12.40 38.05 4.88
N GLU A 66 12.60 38.21 6.19
CA GLU A 66 13.70 37.61 6.96
C GLU A 66 13.17 36.72 8.08
N TRP A 67 13.90 35.69 8.48
CA TRP A 67 13.50 34.82 9.60
C TRP A 67 13.57 35.55 10.95
N GLY A 68 12.59 35.30 11.83
CA GLY A 68 12.64 35.66 13.24
C GLY A 68 13.58 34.73 14.05
N PRO A 69 13.69 34.94 15.38
CA PRO A 69 14.59 34.16 16.22
C PRO A 69 14.03 32.78 16.64
N GLU A 70 12.73 32.68 16.95
CA GLU A 70 12.12 31.48 17.56
C GLU A 70 11.10 30.81 16.64
N HIS A 71 11.03 29.46 16.69
CA HIS A 71 10.16 28.68 15.80
C HIS A 71 9.46 27.48 16.45
N VAL A 72 9.64 27.26 17.76
CA VAL A 72 9.08 26.11 18.48
C VAL A 72 8.38 26.65 19.72
N GLY A 73 7.15 26.22 19.95
CA GLY A 73 6.38 26.62 21.12
C GLY A 73 5.34 25.58 21.53
N VAL A 74 4.57 25.96 22.54
CA VAL A 74 3.41 25.23 23.06
C VAL A 74 2.29 26.23 23.22
N THR A 75 1.06 25.81 22.96
CA THR A 75 -0.11 26.64 23.21
C THR A 75 -1.23 25.82 23.83
N THR A 76 -2.19 26.50 24.47
CA THR A 76 -3.39 25.87 24.99
C THR A 76 -4.53 26.02 23.98
N ASP A 77 -5.26 24.94 23.74
CA ASP A 77 -6.45 24.86 22.89
C ASP A 77 -7.54 24.10 23.65
N GLU A 78 -8.71 24.70 23.87
CA GLU A 78 -9.86 24.09 24.59
C GLU A 78 -9.50 23.20 25.80
N HIS A 79 -8.65 23.74 26.70
CA HIS A 79 -8.10 23.07 27.90
C HIS A 79 -7.01 22.00 27.69
N ARG A 80 -6.48 21.85 26.48
CA ARG A 80 -5.40 20.92 26.11
C ARG A 80 -4.12 21.66 25.75
N THR A 81 -2.98 21.19 26.26
CA THR A 81 -1.66 21.76 25.96
C THR A 81 -1.08 21.07 24.73
N VAL A 82 -0.93 21.76 23.60
CA VAL A 82 -0.51 21.19 22.32
C VAL A 82 0.83 21.78 21.83
N PRO A 83 1.71 20.96 21.22
CA PRO A 83 2.95 21.44 20.61
C PRO A 83 2.63 22.22 19.33
N ILE A 84 3.28 23.37 19.13
CA ILE A 84 3.08 24.17 17.92
C ILE A 84 4.39 24.58 17.24
N LEU A 85 4.41 24.48 15.92
CA LEU A 85 5.42 25.09 15.06
C LEU A 85 5.07 26.57 14.92
N LYS A 86 5.88 27.43 15.54
CA LYS A 86 5.78 28.88 15.46
C LYS A 86 6.55 29.35 14.23
N VAL A 87 5.96 30.18 13.38
CA VAL A 87 6.63 30.72 12.19
C VAL A 87 6.71 32.23 12.33
N ILE A 88 7.92 32.76 12.58
CA ILE A 88 8.16 34.21 12.74
C ILE A 88 8.95 34.74 11.55
N TRP A 89 8.49 35.83 10.95
CA TRP A 89 9.19 36.52 9.86
C TRP A 89 9.11 38.04 10.00
N ASN A 90 10.13 38.73 9.50
CA ASN A 90 10.31 40.18 9.62
C ASN A 90 10.32 40.83 8.23
N LEU A 91 9.91 42.10 8.16
CA LEU A 91 10.09 42.93 6.97
C LEU A 91 11.49 43.57 6.96
N LYS A 92 12.13 43.61 5.77
CA LYS A 92 13.44 44.23 5.59
C LYS A 92 13.36 45.76 5.66
N SER A 93 14.39 46.37 6.25
CA SER A 93 14.57 47.83 6.27
C SER A 93 15.48 48.29 5.12
N ASP A 94 15.16 47.89 3.88
CA ASP A 94 16.05 47.97 2.72
C ASP A 94 15.66 48.99 1.63
N GLY A 95 14.60 49.77 1.87
CA GLY A 95 14.07 50.72 0.89
C GLY A 95 12.94 50.17 0.01
N GLY A 96 12.74 48.84 -0.04
CA GLY A 96 11.96 48.17 -1.10
C GLY A 96 10.46 47.99 -0.89
N VAL A 97 9.86 48.61 0.14
CA VAL A 97 8.42 48.50 0.41
C VAL A 97 7.66 49.50 -0.47
N LEU A 98 6.99 48.99 -1.51
CA LEU A 98 6.20 49.79 -2.46
C LEU A 98 4.69 49.57 -2.30
N ASP A 99 4.25 48.31 -2.17
CA ASP A 99 2.88 47.94 -1.77
C ASP A 99 2.92 46.46 -1.31
N LEU A 100 2.77 46.19 -0.01
CA LEU A 100 2.83 44.83 0.57
C LEU A 100 1.42 44.40 0.99
N HIS A 101 0.85 43.42 0.29
CA HIS A 101 -0.53 42.94 0.47
C HIS A 101 -0.67 41.65 1.31
N GLY A 102 0.44 41.08 1.77
CA GLY A 102 0.41 39.91 2.65
C GLY A 102 1.67 39.04 2.59
N SER A 103 1.56 37.82 3.13
CA SER A 103 2.59 36.78 3.02
C SER A 103 1.97 35.38 2.84
N GLU A 104 2.59 34.53 2.02
CA GLU A 104 2.23 33.11 1.84
C GLU A 104 3.23 32.24 2.63
N ILE A 105 2.74 31.36 3.50
CA ILE A 105 3.53 30.37 4.25
C ILE A 105 3.20 28.97 3.72
N ASN A 106 4.21 28.20 3.33
CA ASN A 106 4.07 26.78 2.97
C ASN A 106 4.86 25.94 3.97
N ILE A 107 4.26 24.83 4.42
CA ILE A 107 4.82 23.92 5.43
C ILE A 107 4.68 22.49 4.90
N LEU A 108 5.77 21.73 4.91
CA LEU A 108 5.84 20.32 4.55
C LEU A 108 6.39 19.53 5.74
N ASP A 109 5.70 18.49 6.21
CA ASP A 109 6.29 17.47 7.09
C ASP A 109 7.00 16.42 6.23
N GLU A 110 8.32 16.32 6.36
CA GLU A 110 9.14 15.37 5.59
C GLU A 110 8.89 13.91 5.99
N SER A 111 8.37 13.69 7.20
CA SER A 111 8.13 12.36 7.79
C SER A 111 6.85 11.72 7.25
N THR A 112 5.84 12.54 6.94
CA THR A 112 4.53 12.10 6.41
C THR A 112 4.28 12.54 4.96
N ASN A 113 5.15 13.37 4.40
CA ASN A 113 5.03 14.02 3.10
C ASN A 113 3.74 14.86 2.94
N GLN A 114 3.22 15.39 4.05
CA GLN A 114 2.01 16.23 4.07
C GLN A 114 2.34 17.70 3.95
N THR A 115 1.62 18.40 3.07
CA THR A 115 1.80 19.84 2.80
C THR A 115 0.60 20.66 3.25
N MET A 116 0.87 21.83 3.81
CA MET A 116 -0.11 22.83 4.19
C MET A 116 0.35 24.21 3.71
N CYS A 117 -0.59 25.02 3.22
CA CYS A 117 -0.30 26.38 2.79
C CYS A 117 -1.30 27.37 3.41
N VAL A 118 -0.78 28.46 3.96
CA VAL A 118 -1.50 29.45 4.75
C VAL A 118 -1.16 30.83 4.22
N GLN A 119 -2.15 31.54 3.69
CA GLN A 119 -1.98 32.90 3.17
C GLN A 119 -2.51 33.92 4.17
N PHE A 120 -1.66 34.87 4.56
CA PHE A 120 -2.00 36.05 5.35
C PHE A 120 -2.23 37.23 4.42
N SER A 121 -3.40 37.87 4.52
CA SER A 121 -3.71 39.10 3.77
C SER A 121 -3.66 40.32 4.69
N PHE A 122 -2.76 41.27 4.47
CA PHE A 122 -2.63 42.52 5.24
C PHE A 122 -1.99 43.61 4.38
N ASN A 123 -2.29 44.91 4.60
CA ASN A 123 -1.73 45.97 3.75
C ASN A 123 -0.72 46.86 4.49
N VAL A 124 0.51 46.96 3.99
CA VAL A 124 1.60 47.76 4.59
C VAL A 124 2.29 48.60 3.51
N SER A 125 2.25 49.93 3.70
CA SER A 125 2.87 50.93 2.82
C SER A 125 4.07 51.65 3.43
N GLU A 126 4.41 51.38 4.70
CA GLU A 126 5.52 52.01 5.42
C GLU A 126 6.51 50.96 5.96
N GLN A 127 7.81 51.26 5.91
CA GLN A 127 8.87 50.30 6.31
C GLN A 127 8.97 50.04 7.81
N LEU A 128 8.44 50.95 8.63
CA LEU A 128 8.36 50.84 10.08
C LEU A 128 6.89 50.81 10.48
N ASN A 129 6.59 50.17 11.61
CA ASN A 129 5.28 50.28 12.23
C ASN A 129 5.11 51.67 12.90
N PRO A 130 3.89 52.06 13.34
CA PRO A 130 3.63 53.36 13.95
C PRO A 130 4.53 53.68 15.17
N ASP A 131 5.01 52.65 15.88
CA ASP A 131 5.95 52.77 17.00
C ASP A 131 7.42 52.95 16.57
N ARG A 132 7.68 53.11 15.27
CA ARG A 132 9.01 53.26 14.63
C ARG A 132 9.93 52.05 14.79
N THR A 133 9.35 50.85 14.93
CA THR A 133 10.08 49.58 14.98
C THR A 133 9.82 48.74 13.72
N ARG A 134 10.55 47.64 13.53
CA ARG A 134 10.40 46.77 12.36
C ARG A 134 9.13 45.94 12.45
N TRP A 135 8.40 45.84 11.34
CA TRP A 135 7.30 44.87 11.21
C TRP A 135 7.80 43.45 11.44
N THR A 136 7.16 42.77 12.39
CA THR A 136 7.43 41.40 12.82
C THR A 136 6.11 40.64 12.77
N PHE A 137 6.05 39.52 12.08
CA PHE A 137 4.84 38.72 11.92
C PHE A 137 5.05 37.33 12.51
N SER A 138 4.00 36.74 13.08
CA SER A 138 4.06 35.40 13.66
C SER A 138 2.80 34.59 13.39
N PHE A 139 2.99 33.31 13.09
CA PHE A 139 1.93 32.31 12.97
C PHE A 139 2.15 31.18 13.97
N ASP A 140 1.23 31.05 14.92
CA ASP A 140 1.33 30.18 16.10
C ASP A 140 0.26 29.06 16.07
N GLY A 141 -0.23 28.70 14.88
CA GLY A 141 -1.41 27.85 14.71
C GLY A 141 -1.14 26.38 14.37
N VAL A 142 0.08 26.00 14.01
CA VAL A 142 0.38 24.69 13.39
C VAL A 142 0.71 23.66 14.45
N VAL A 143 -0.10 22.61 14.59
CA VAL A 143 0.23 21.50 15.51
C VAL A 143 1.34 20.65 14.89
N ALA A 144 2.38 20.36 15.68
CA ALA A 144 3.58 19.67 15.23
C ALA A 144 3.85 18.39 16.04
N GLU A 145 4.19 17.31 15.36
CA GLU A 145 4.50 16.02 15.96
C GLU A 145 5.93 16.02 16.53
N PRO A 146 6.14 15.63 17.80
CA PRO A 146 7.47 15.59 18.42
C PRO A 146 8.46 14.71 17.65
N GLY A 147 9.61 15.27 17.26
CA GLY A 147 10.65 14.58 16.49
C GLY A 147 10.50 14.60 14.97
N HIS A 148 9.38 15.10 14.42
CA HIS A 148 9.22 15.27 12.98
C HIS A 148 10.06 16.45 12.45
N THR A 149 10.39 16.44 11.15
CA THR A 149 11.09 17.56 10.50
C THR A 149 10.20 18.26 9.49
N TYR A 150 10.14 19.59 9.61
CA TYR A 150 9.26 20.46 8.85
C TYR A 150 10.07 21.40 7.95
N VAL A 151 9.77 21.42 6.65
CA VAL A 151 10.27 22.43 5.71
C VAL A 151 9.26 23.55 5.61
N VAL A 152 9.61 24.72 6.15
CA VAL A 152 8.81 25.95 6.10
C VAL A 152 9.39 26.87 5.03
N SER A 153 8.52 27.51 4.26
CA SER A 153 8.92 28.63 3.39
C SER A 153 7.91 29.77 3.42
N VAL A 154 8.41 31.00 3.38
CA VAL A 154 7.61 32.25 3.45
C VAL A 154 7.98 33.16 2.29
N VAL A 155 6.98 33.79 1.68
CA VAL A 155 7.17 34.82 0.64
C VAL A 155 6.20 35.98 0.88
N ASN A 156 6.61 37.19 0.51
CA ASN A 156 5.77 38.39 0.56
C ASN A 156 4.93 38.52 -0.72
N LEU A 157 3.72 39.08 -0.60
CA LEU A 157 2.76 39.23 -1.69
C LEU A 157 2.58 40.72 -2.07
N PRO A 158 2.48 41.07 -3.36
CA PRO A 158 2.50 40.17 -4.54
C PRO A 158 3.89 39.58 -4.85
N GLU A 159 3.94 38.40 -5.47
CA GLU A 159 5.19 37.67 -5.75
C GLU A 159 5.89 38.27 -7.01
N PRO A 160 7.23 38.42 -7.05
CA PRO A 160 7.93 38.93 -8.23
C PRO A 160 7.92 37.95 -9.40
N LYS A 161 7.92 38.48 -10.63
CA LYS A 161 7.99 37.70 -11.87
C LYS A 161 9.31 36.94 -12.05
N SER A 162 10.40 37.35 -11.40
CA SER A 162 11.71 36.70 -11.45
C SER A 162 12.55 36.99 -10.20
N GLY A 163 13.39 36.03 -9.81
CA GLY A 163 14.29 36.09 -8.65
C GLY A 163 13.80 35.28 -7.44
N ASP A 164 14.71 34.88 -6.56
CA ASP A 164 14.39 34.10 -5.37
C ASP A 164 14.18 35.01 -4.14
N TYR A 165 12.92 35.35 -3.89
CA TYR A 165 12.47 36.19 -2.76
C TYR A 165 11.81 35.35 -1.65
N ARG A 166 11.80 34.02 -1.78
CA ARG A 166 11.14 33.08 -0.87
C ARG A 166 12.16 32.53 0.11
N ILE A 167 12.04 32.89 1.39
CA ILE A 167 12.89 32.28 2.42
C ILE A 167 12.42 30.86 2.71
N ARG A 168 13.35 29.91 2.82
CA ARG A 168 13.09 28.52 3.23
C ARG A 168 13.94 28.15 4.44
N LYS A 169 13.41 27.32 5.33
CA LYS A 169 14.10 26.79 6.51
C LYS A 169 13.57 25.41 6.86
N GLN A 170 14.48 24.50 7.16
CA GLN A 170 14.17 23.18 7.71
C GLN A 170 14.21 23.26 9.24
N ILE A 171 13.20 22.71 9.91
CA ILE A 171 12.99 22.83 11.35
C ILE A 171 12.62 21.44 11.88
N THR A 172 13.58 20.77 12.53
CA THR A 172 13.29 19.55 13.29
C THR A 172 12.62 19.94 14.60
N PHE A 173 11.39 19.47 14.80
CA PHE A 173 10.64 19.71 16.02
C PHE A 173 11.21 18.83 17.16
N PRO A 174 11.46 19.36 18.37
CA PRO A 174 12.09 18.58 19.42
C PRO A 174 11.24 17.39 19.85
N GLY A 175 11.90 16.36 20.39
CA GLY A 175 11.23 15.25 21.05
C GLY A 175 10.74 15.62 22.46
N CYS A 176 9.87 14.78 23.03
CA CYS A 176 9.20 15.03 24.31
C CYS A 176 10.08 15.21 25.56
N GLY A 177 11.40 14.97 25.46
CA GLY A 177 12.36 15.29 26.53
C GLY A 177 12.82 16.75 26.57
N ASP A 178 12.39 17.59 25.62
CA ASP A 178 12.70 19.02 25.63
C ASP A 178 11.78 19.77 26.60
N SER A 179 12.39 20.57 27.48
CA SER A 179 11.70 21.28 28.57
C SER A 179 10.60 22.25 28.10
N ARG A 180 10.63 22.66 26.82
CA ARG A 180 9.61 23.53 26.21
C ARG A 180 8.33 22.79 25.87
N ILE A 181 8.39 21.48 25.57
CA ILE A 181 7.23 20.69 25.10
C ILE A 181 6.86 19.50 25.99
N GLN A 182 7.65 19.18 27.03
CA GLN A 182 7.38 18.08 27.96
C GLN A 182 5.98 18.09 28.62
N THR A 183 5.36 19.27 28.76
CA THR A 183 4.01 19.46 29.31
C THR A 183 2.88 19.28 28.28
N ALA A 184 3.21 19.07 27.01
CA ALA A 184 2.23 18.87 25.96
C ALA A 184 1.51 17.52 26.13
N GLN A 185 0.20 17.52 25.91
CA GLN A 185 -0.67 16.35 26.10
C GLN A 185 -0.18 15.14 25.31
N ILE A 186 0.34 15.32 24.10
CA ILE A 186 0.91 14.22 23.30
C ILE A 186 2.09 13.52 23.99
N CYS A 187 2.91 14.27 24.74
CA CYS A 187 4.04 13.72 25.48
C CYS A 187 3.61 12.99 26.76
N LEU A 188 2.49 13.43 27.36
CA LEU A 188 1.84 12.78 28.50
C LEU A 188 1.10 11.50 28.06
N GLU A 189 0.37 11.55 26.94
CA GLU A 189 -0.32 10.43 26.28
C GLU A 189 0.63 9.39 25.67
N ASN A 190 1.90 9.73 25.48
CA ASN A 190 2.96 8.81 25.06
C ASN A 190 3.78 8.29 26.24
N GLY A 191 3.56 8.81 27.45
CA GLY A 191 4.28 8.37 28.65
C GLY A 191 5.77 8.69 28.67
N SER A 192 6.25 9.58 27.79
CA SER A 192 7.68 9.83 27.56
C SER A 192 8.44 10.26 28.83
N MET A 193 7.73 10.87 29.78
CA MET A 193 8.25 11.41 31.04
C MET A 193 7.80 10.63 32.30
N TRP A 194 7.12 9.50 32.14
CA TRP A 194 6.69 8.69 33.30
C TRP A 194 7.86 7.84 33.81
N GLU A 195 8.22 8.03 35.08
CA GLU A 195 9.16 7.19 35.82
C GLU A 195 8.38 6.42 36.91
N PRO A 196 8.47 5.08 36.97
CA PRO A 196 7.57 4.24 37.78
C PRO A 196 7.90 4.15 39.28
N HIS A 197 9.00 4.76 39.74
CA HIS A 197 9.47 4.70 41.15
C HIS A 197 9.39 3.28 41.77
N MET A 198 10.02 2.32 41.09
CA MET A 198 9.95 0.90 41.41
C MET A 198 10.58 0.56 42.76
N THR A 199 9.91 -0.28 43.53
CA THR A 199 10.40 -0.88 44.78
C THR A 199 10.11 -2.37 44.80
N THR A 200 10.97 -3.15 45.48
CA THR A 200 10.85 -4.61 45.52
C THR A 200 10.99 -5.13 46.95
N ALA A 201 10.09 -6.04 47.34
CA ALA A 201 10.11 -6.73 48.62
C ALA A 201 10.12 -8.24 48.40
N MET A 202 10.83 -8.97 49.25
CA MET A 202 11.01 -10.42 49.12
C MET A 202 10.69 -11.14 50.42
N SER A 203 9.96 -12.25 50.34
CA SER A 203 9.69 -13.14 51.47
C SER A 203 9.83 -14.62 51.07
N VAL A 204 10.14 -15.47 52.03
CA VAL A 204 10.46 -16.89 51.78
C VAL A 204 9.60 -17.77 52.67
N ASP A 205 8.78 -18.61 52.05
CA ASP A 205 8.11 -19.72 52.74
C ASP A 205 9.04 -20.93 52.76
N LYS A 206 9.56 -21.23 53.95
CA LYS A 206 10.50 -22.35 54.17
C LYS A 206 9.81 -23.71 54.28
N GLU A 207 8.50 -23.76 54.54
CA GLU A 207 7.74 -25.01 54.61
C GLU A 207 7.32 -25.48 53.22
N GLN A 208 6.94 -24.54 52.33
CA GLN A 208 6.61 -24.85 50.93
C GLN A 208 7.80 -24.75 49.96
N GLY A 209 8.95 -24.22 50.40
CA GLY A 209 10.14 -24.06 49.55
C GLY A 209 10.01 -22.97 48.48
N LYS A 210 9.26 -21.90 48.78
CA LYS A 210 8.87 -20.86 47.82
C LYS A 210 9.45 -19.48 48.16
N LEU A 211 9.82 -18.74 47.13
CA LEU A 211 10.18 -17.33 47.17
C LEU A 211 9.01 -16.51 46.62
N PHE A 212 8.59 -15.48 47.35
CA PHE A 212 7.66 -14.47 46.87
C PHE A 212 8.40 -13.15 46.65
N VAL A 213 8.23 -12.56 45.47
CA VAL A 213 8.75 -11.23 45.14
C VAL A 213 7.56 -10.32 44.86
N VAL A 214 7.40 -9.28 45.66
CA VAL A 214 6.39 -8.23 45.49
C VAL A 214 7.08 -7.03 44.84
N VAL A 215 6.59 -6.65 43.66
CA VAL A 215 7.03 -5.46 42.92
C VAL A 215 5.98 -4.37 43.09
N SER A 216 6.38 -3.22 43.60
CA SER A 216 5.52 -2.06 43.83
C SER A 216 5.97 -0.88 42.97
N PHE A 217 5.04 -0.22 42.27
CA PHE A 217 5.36 0.89 41.37
C PHE A 217 4.20 1.90 41.27
N GLU A 218 4.52 3.15 40.96
CA GLU A 218 3.55 4.24 40.77
C GLU A 218 2.94 4.21 39.37
N THR A 219 1.62 4.41 39.26
CA THR A 219 0.92 4.34 37.97
C THR A 219 0.90 5.68 37.24
N ALA A 220 0.93 5.63 35.91
CA ALA A 220 0.77 6.80 35.08
C ALA A 220 -0.71 7.21 34.93
N GLN A 221 -0.93 8.50 34.67
CA GLN A 221 -2.27 9.04 34.42
C GLN A 221 -2.92 8.43 33.16
N TYR A 222 -2.16 8.27 32.06
CA TYR A 222 -2.67 7.90 30.72
C TYR A 222 -2.34 6.46 30.28
N SER A 223 -2.13 5.54 31.23
CA SER A 223 -1.92 4.12 30.98
C SER A 223 -2.76 3.30 31.97
N GLU A 224 -3.72 2.55 31.43
CA GLU A 224 -4.64 1.71 32.22
C GLU A 224 -4.15 0.27 32.41
N ILE A 225 -3.19 -0.17 31.59
CA ILE A 225 -2.63 -1.53 31.62
C ILE A 225 -1.12 -1.44 31.75
N TYR A 226 -0.53 -2.35 32.54
CA TYR A 226 0.91 -2.52 32.69
C TYR A 226 1.27 -4.00 32.54
N GLN A 227 2.32 -4.30 31.78
CA GLN A 227 2.94 -5.61 31.78
C GLN A 227 4.17 -5.58 32.70
N VAL A 228 4.13 -6.38 33.76
CA VAL A 228 5.25 -6.56 34.69
C VAL A 228 5.83 -7.95 34.48
N SER A 229 7.15 -8.03 34.32
CA SER A 229 7.86 -9.26 34.00
C SER A 229 9.13 -9.44 34.82
N ILE A 230 9.43 -10.67 35.22
CA ILE A 230 10.68 -11.05 35.90
C ILE A 230 11.34 -12.17 35.09
N ARG A 231 12.63 -11.99 34.78
CA ARG A 231 13.45 -12.91 33.98
C ARG A 231 14.72 -13.30 34.72
N ASN A 232 15.04 -14.58 34.73
CA ASN A 232 16.38 -15.13 34.96
C ASN A 232 16.83 -15.85 33.67
N GLN A 233 18.03 -16.44 33.62
CA GLN A 233 18.43 -17.32 32.51
C GLN A 233 17.56 -18.58 32.44
N ASP A 234 17.04 -19.04 33.58
CA ASP A 234 16.24 -20.26 33.70
C ASP A 234 14.74 -20.08 33.43
N PHE A 235 14.20 -18.86 33.62
CA PHE A 235 12.75 -18.62 33.56
C PHE A 235 12.37 -17.19 33.16
N HIS A 236 11.15 -17.01 32.65
CA HIS A 236 10.58 -15.71 32.33
C HIS A 236 9.07 -15.71 32.65
N TYR A 237 8.67 -14.92 33.65
CA TYR A 237 7.28 -14.72 34.03
C TYR A 237 6.84 -13.31 33.63
N SER A 238 5.59 -13.18 33.16
CA SER A 238 5.00 -11.90 32.76
C SER A 238 3.52 -11.87 33.14
N LYS A 239 3.04 -10.73 33.65
CA LYS A 239 1.65 -10.50 34.04
C LYS A 239 1.18 -9.14 33.51
N ASN A 240 0.03 -9.11 32.85
CA ASN A 240 -0.67 -7.88 32.51
C ASN A 240 -1.64 -7.51 33.65
N ILE A 241 -1.64 -6.24 34.06
CA ILE A 241 -2.36 -5.76 35.24
C ILE A 241 -3.04 -4.43 34.91
N SER A 242 -4.32 -4.34 35.29
CA SER A 242 -5.17 -3.16 35.21
C SER A 242 -4.90 -2.20 36.37
N LYS A 243 -5.03 -0.90 36.10
CA LYS A 243 -4.80 0.17 37.10
C LYS A 243 -5.90 0.27 38.15
N GLU A 244 -7.17 0.08 37.75
CA GLU A 244 -8.35 0.06 38.65
C GLU A 244 -8.38 1.21 39.67
N ASN A 245 -8.00 2.42 39.22
CA ASN A 245 -7.88 3.66 40.01
C ASN A 245 -6.78 3.69 41.09
N GLY A 246 -5.89 2.72 41.17
CA GLY A 246 -4.74 2.72 42.08
C GLY A 246 -3.65 3.71 41.66
N ALA A 247 -3.21 4.58 42.59
CA ALA A 247 -2.04 5.46 42.38
C ALA A 247 -0.71 4.67 42.34
N SER A 248 -0.69 3.49 42.94
CA SER A 248 0.39 2.51 42.84
C SER A 248 -0.18 1.09 42.72
N LEU A 249 0.58 0.19 42.11
CA LEU A 249 0.24 -1.22 41.92
C LEU A 249 1.28 -2.12 42.56
N ASN A 250 0.81 -3.22 43.16
CA ASN A 250 1.63 -4.25 43.80
C ASN A 250 1.46 -5.59 43.06
N VAL A 251 2.57 -6.17 42.62
CA VAL A 251 2.59 -7.40 41.81
C VAL A 251 3.38 -8.48 42.51
N THR A 252 2.71 -9.55 42.94
CA THR A 252 3.38 -10.70 43.55
C THR A 252 3.71 -11.75 42.50
N PHE A 253 4.97 -12.15 42.45
CA PHE A 253 5.49 -13.33 41.76
C PHE A 253 5.87 -14.41 42.78
N GLU A 254 5.71 -15.67 42.40
CA GLU A 254 5.95 -16.85 43.23
C GLU A 254 6.89 -17.80 42.46
N PHE A 255 7.96 -18.24 43.11
CA PHE A 255 9.00 -19.08 42.51
C PHE A 255 9.34 -20.26 43.43
N GLY A 256 9.72 -21.40 42.87
CA GLY A 256 10.34 -22.47 43.65
C GLY A 256 11.82 -22.18 43.91
N LEU A 257 12.31 -22.35 45.14
CA LEU A 257 13.72 -22.06 45.49
C LEU A 257 14.75 -22.89 44.68
N GLN A 258 14.33 -24.01 44.09
CA GLN A 258 15.15 -24.86 43.22
C GLN A 258 15.32 -24.33 41.77
N GLN A 259 14.56 -23.30 41.37
CA GLN A 259 14.56 -22.75 40.00
C GLN A 259 15.56 -21.60 39.78
N LEU A 260 16.37 -21.28 40.79
CA LEU A 260 17.33 -20.16 40.77
C LEU A 260 18.76 -20.71 40.63
N SER A 261 19.26 -20.84 39.40
CA SER A 261 20.69 -21.17 39.19
C SER A 261 21.62 -19.96 39.40
N GLN A 262 21.08 -18.74 39.24
CA GLN A 262 21.78 -17.46 39.38
C GLN A 262 20.99 -16.50 40.26
N CYS A 263 21.72 -15.66 41.00
CA CYS A 263 21.12 -14.76 41.98
C CYS A 263 20.50 -13.50 41.40
N GLU A 264 20.83 -13.12 40.15
CA GLU A 264 20.34 -11.90 39.52
C GLU A 264 19.06 -12.17 38.72
N MET A 265 18.03 -11.37 38.95
CA MET A 265 16.75 -11.41 38.22
C MET A 265 16.46 -10.05 37.62
N PHE A 266 16.19 -10.01 36.31
CA PHE A 266 15.83 -8.80 35.58
C PHE A 266 14.33 -8.55 35.69
N LEU A 267 13.96 -7.49 36.40
CA LEU A 267 12.61 -6.96 36.45
C LEU A 267 12.40 -6.00 35.28
N SER A 268 11.24 -6.04 34.62
CA SER A 268 10.84 -5.02 33.67
C SER A 268 9.35 -4.70 33.72
N ILE A 269 9.04 -3.39 33.68
CA ILE A 269 7.68 -2.84 33.64
C ILE A 269 7.49 -2.11 32.31
N GLN A 270 6.49 -2.55 31.54
CA GLN A 270 6.01 -1.89 30.35
C GLN A 270 4.61 -1.30 30.59
N PRO A 271 4.42 0.02 30.41
CA PRO A 271 3.09 0.63 30.37
C PRO A 271 2.46 0.50 28.97
N PHE A 272 1.14 0.60 28.87
CA PHE A 272 0.41 0.67 27.59
C PHE A 272 -0.31 2.01 27.48
N PHE A 273 0.45 3.06 27.16
CA PHE A 273 -0.07 4.39 26.91
C PHE A 273 -0.80 4.48 25.55
N ILE A 274 -1.76 5.41 25.46
CA ILE A 274 -2.67 5.60 24.32
C ILE A 274 -1.93 5.73 22.97
N ARG A 275 -0.82 6.48 22.94
CA ARG A 275 -0.03 6.75 21.72
C ARG A 275 0.89 5.58 21.33
N CYS A 276 1.79 5.15 22.22
CA CYS A 276 2.81 4.15 21.91
C CYS A 276 2.34 2.69 22.00
N LYS A 277 1.22 2.39 22.69
CA LYS A 277 0.63 1.05 22.80
C LYS A 277 1.67 -0.03 23.17
N ASN A 278 2.08 -0.87 22.22
CA ASN A 278 3.00 -1.99 22.45
C ASN A 278 4.49 -1.60 22.43
N ASP A 279 4.82 -0.38 21.99
CA ASP A 279 6.18 0.12 21.77
C ASP A 279 6.64 1.10 22.86
N CYS A 280 5.86 1.26 23.93
CA CYS A 280 6.18 2.14 25.05
C CYS A 280 7.47 1.75 25.78
N ARG A 281 8.18 2.77 26.32
CA ARG A 281 9.45 2.61 27.06
C ARG A 281 9.29 1.60 28.20
N ARG A 282 10.13 0.57 28.18
CA ARG A 282 10.21 -0.45 29.24
C ARG A 282 11.21 -0.01 30.31
N HIS A 283 10.74 0.19 31.53
CA HIS A 283 11.59 0.40 32.69
C HIS A 283 12.16 -0.96 33.14
N LYS A 284 13.38 -0.95 33.66
CA LYS A 284 14.14 -2.16 34.00
C LYS A 284 14.89 -1.97 35.30
N ASP A 285 14.96 -3.02 36.11
CA ASP A 285 15.69 -3.06 37.37
C ASP A 285 16.25 -4.47 37.62
N ILE A 286 17.17 -4.64 38.58
CA ILE A 286 17.84 -5.90 38.88
C ILE A 286 17.61 -6.28 40.36
N ILE A 287 17.02 -7.45 40.58
CA ILE A 287 16.74 -8.01 41.91
C ILE A 287 17.79 -9.09 42.20
N ASN A 288 18.51 -8.94 43.32
CA ASN A 288 19.57 -9.88 43.71
C ASN A 288 19.16 -10.74 44.92
N TYR A 289 19.06 -12.06 44.72
CA TYR A 289 18.70 -13.03 45.75
C TYR A 289 19.40 -14.38 45.56
N CYS A 290 20.28 -14.77 46.49
CA CYS A 290 20.93 -16.09 46.49
C CYS A 290 20.33 -17.02 47.57
N PRO A 291 19.84 -18.23 47.24
CA PRO A 291 19.61 -19.27 48.24
C PRO A 291 20.95 -19.83 48.77
N TYR A 292 21.02 -20.13 50.07
CA TYR A 292 22.25 -20.36 50.83
C TYR A 292 23.03 -21.68 50.53
N SER A 293 22.72 -22.38 49.42
CA SER A 293 23.23 -23.72 49.12
C SER A 293 24.27 -23.81 47.99
N VAL A 294 24.68 -22.70 47.37
CA VAL A 294 25.65 -22.69 46.26
C VAL A 294 27.06 -22.24 46.70
N ILE A 295 27.65 -22.89 47.72
CA ILE A 295 29.09 -22.75 48.01
C ILE A 295 29.69 -24.09 48.48
N LYS A 296 30.42 -24.76 47.56
CA LYS A 296 31.70 -25.50 47.75
C LYS A 296 31.83 -26.71 46.82
N SER A 297 32.68 -26.59 45.80
CA SER A 297 33.81 -27.51 45.65
C SER A 297 34.96 -26.79 44.92
N SER A 298 36.19 -27.08 45.29
CA SER A 298 37.39 -26.44 44.74
C SER A 298 38.52 -27.44 44.53
N SER A 299 39.48 -27.06 43.67
CA SER A 299 40.84 -27.59 43.53
C SER A 299 41.06 -29.01 42.96
N ALA A 300 41.15 -29.09 41.63
CA ALA A 300 42.23 -29.71 40.83
C ALA A 300 41.92 -29.44 39.33
N ALA A 301 42.84 -29.15 38.41
CA ALA A 301 44.30 -28.97 38.49
C ALA A 301 44.75 -27.80 37.58
N LYS A 302 46.07 -27.54 37.52
CA LYS A 302 46.67 -26.55 36.62
C LYS A 302 46.55 -27.02 35.17
N ASP A 303 46.11 -26.13 34.28
CA ASP A 303 46.89 -25.63 33.14
C ASP A 303 46.11 -24.54 32.40
N GLN A 304 46.80 -23.46 32.00
CA GLN A 304 46.28 -22.51 31.02
C GLN A 304 46.80 -22.91 29.63
N PRO A 305 45.91 -23.01 28.64
CA PRO A 305 46.18 -22.56 27.28
C PRO A 305 45.58 -21.17 27.07
N GLU A 306 46.10 -20.48 26.06
CA GLU A 306 45.84 -19.06 25.79
C GLU A 306 44.37 -18.78 25.36
N GLY A 307 43.85 -17.66 25.84
CA GLY A 307 42.82 -16.85 25.18
C GLY A 307 41.64 -17.55 24.51
N PHE A 308 40.67 -18.07 25.27
CA PHE A 308 39.32 -18.22 24.74
C PHE A 308 38.64 -16.85 24.67
N GLN A 309 38.76 -16.19 23.50
CA GLN A 309 37.82 -15.14 23.13
C GLN A 309 36.40 -15.69 23.22
N VAL A 310 35.43 -14.86 23.62
CA VAL A 310 34.01 -15.20 23.57
C VAL A 310 33.66 -15.46 22.11
N ARG A 311 33.59 -16.73 21.69
CA ARG A 311 33.10 -17.10 20.36
C ARG A 311 31.67 -16.60 20.24
N GLU A 312 31.40 -15.75 19.25
CA GLU A 312 30.04 -15.39 18.87
C GLU A 312 29.22 -16.67 18.65
N ARG A 313 28.04 -16.73 19.26
CA ARG A 313 27.11 -17.83 18.99
C ARG A 313 26.62 -17.70 17.56
N LYS A 314 26.91 -18.71 16.73
CA LYS A 314 26.40 -18.76 15.35
C LYS A 314 24.88 -18.89 15.38
N ARG A 315 24.22 -18.18 14.46
CA ARG A 315 22.77 -18.20 14.30
C ARG A 315 22.39 -18.96 13.05
N VAL A 316 21.32 -19.75 13.13
CA VAL A 316 20.84 -20.63 12.04
C VAL A 316 19.34 -20.45 11.87
N LEU A 317 18.93 -20.06 10.65
CA LEU A 317 17.53 -20.07 10.23
C LEU A 317 17.17 -21.44 9.65
N VAL A 318 16.18 -22.11 10.23
CA VAL A 318 15.73 -23.43 9.79
C VAL A 318 14.50 -23.28 8.89
N ILE A 319 14.59 -23.82 7.68
CA ILE A 319 13.54 -23.85 6.67
C ILE A 319 13.20 -25.31 6.36
N TYR A 320 11.93 -25.66 6.35
CA TYR A 320 11.44 -27.04 6.24
C TYR A 320 9.99 -27.04 5.71
N SER A 321 9.49 -28.21 5.32
CA SER A 321 8.06 -28.41 5.04
C SER A 321 7.37 -29.12 6.21
N VAL A 322 6.13 -28.72 6.50
CA VAL A 322 5.31 -29.39 7.52
C VAL A 322 4.59 -30.58 6.89
N ASP A 323 5.30 -31.71 6.74
CA ASP A 323 4.76 -32.86 6.00
C ASP A 323 3.81 -33.72 6.83
N HIS A 324 4.10 -33.84 8.12
CA HIS A 324 3.33 -34.65 9.07
C HIS A 324 3.56 -34.13 10.51
N PRO A 325 2.62 -34.29 11.47
CA PRO A 325 2.83 -33.89 12.87
C PRO A 325 4.07 -34.53 13.52
N LEU A 326 4.40 -35.78 13.16
CA LEU A 326 5.61 -36.45 13.65
C LEU A 326 6.88 -35.84 13.05
N TYR A 327 6.89 -35.48 11.76
CA TYR A 327 8.02 -34.77 11.15
C TYR A 327 8.22 -33.37 11.76
N LYS A 328 7.13 -32.65 12.03
CA LYS A 328 7.15 -31.38 12.78
C LYS A 328 7.79 -31.55 14.17
N ASN A 329 7.53 -32.66 14.85
CA ASN A 329 8.18 -32.98 16.12
C ASN A 329 9.69 -33.20 15.94
N ILE A 330 10.14 -33.94 14.93
CA ILE A 330 11.57 -34.10 14.61
C ILE A 330 12.26 -32.74 14.42
N VAL A 331 11.66 -31.84 13.64
CA VAL A 331 12.21 -30.49 13.41
C VAL A 331 12.33 -29.69 14.73
N LEU A 332 11.30 -29.73 15.58
CA LEU A 332 11.34 -29.09 16.91
C LEU A 332 12.43 -29.69 17.81
N LYS A 333 12.60 -31.01 17.81
CA LYS A 333 13.63 -31.69 18.61
C LYS A 333 15.04 -31.41 18.08
N LEU A 334 15.24 -31.32 16.75
CA LEU A 334 16.50 -30.89 16.15
C LEU A 334 16.87 -29.47 16.58
N CYS A 335 15.92 -28.55 16.56
CA CYS A 335 16.12 -27.18 17.02
C CYS A 335 16.48 -27.13 18.51
N GLY A 336 15.82 -27.95 19.34
CA GLY A 336 16.16 -28.13 20.75
C GLY A 336 17.57 -28.71 20.97
N PHE A 337 18.00 -29.67 20.15
CA PHE A 337 19.35 -30.25 20.18
C PHE A 337 20.43 -29.23 19.77
N LEU A 338 20.20 -28.48 18.70
CA LEU A 338 21.08 -27.39 18.24
C LEU A 338 21.24 -26.30 19.31
N ALA A 339 20.16 -25.89 19.97
CA ALA A 339 20.21 -24.89 21.04
C ALA A 339 20.90 -25.44 22.31
N ALA A 340 20.50 -26.62 22.80
CA ALA A 340 20.90 -27.12 24.11
C ALA A 340 22.26 -27.86 24.13
N LYS A 341 22.57 -28.65 23.10
CA LYS A 341 23.84 -29.41 23.01
C LYS A 341 24.88 -28.68 22.16
N CYS A 342 24.46 -27.96 21.12
CA CYS A 342 25.36 -27.31 20.16
C CYS A 342 25.53 -25.79 20.39
N GLY A 343 24.81 -25.19 21.36
CA GLY A 343 24.94 -23.78 21.75
C GLY A 343 24.59 -22.77 20.65
N THR A 344 23.86 -23.19 19.62
CA THR A 344 23.51 -22.42 18.43
C THR A 344 22.27 -21.56 18.68
N GLU A 345 22.22 -20.33 18.16
CA GLU A 345 20.99 -19.53 18.17
C GLU A 345 20.09 -19.99 17.01
N VAL A 346 18.98 -20.67 17.33
CA VAL A 346 18.08 -21.24 16.31
C VAL A 346 16.89 -20.32 16.06
N VAL A 347 16.69 -19.96 14.79
CA VAL A 347 15.52 -19.23 14.32
C VAL A 347 14.60 -20.21 13.60
N LEU A 348 13.36 -20.35 14.10
CA LEU A 348 12.33 -21.23 13.56
C LEU A 348 10.98 -20.51 13.65
N ASP A 349 10.13 -20.66 12.64
CA ASP A 349 8.80 -20.04 12.58
C ASP A 349 7.91 -20.43 13.78
N LEU A 350 7.97 -21.70 14.19
CA LEU A 350 7.24 -22.23 15.36
C LEU A 350 7.69 -21.59 16.69
N LEU A 351 8.89 -21.01 16.75
CA LEU A 351 9.45 -20.37 17.95
C LEU A 351 9.27 -18.85 17.97
N ASP A 352 8.89 -18.22 16.85
CA ASP A 352 8.73 -16.75 16.71
C ASP A 352 7.35 -16.33 16.18
N SER A 353 6.33 -17.15 16.48
CA SER A 353 4.95 -16.97 16.03
C SER A 353 4.34 -15.60 16.38
N ALA A 354 4.76 -15.00 17.50
CA ALA A 354 4.31 -13.68 17.92
C ALA A 354 4.78 -12.54 17.00
N ARG A 355 6.03 -12.59 16.49
CA ARG A 355 6.53 -11.59 15.53
C ARG A 355 6.01 -11.84 14.13
N LEU A 356 5.90 -13.12 13.73
CA LEU A 356 5.28 -13.53 12.48
C LEU A 356 3.84 -13.03 12.32
N GLY A 357 3.06 -13.03 13.42
CA GLY A 357 1.70 -12.48 13.45
C GLY A 357 1.60 -10.96 13.29
N VAL A 358 2.68 -10.22 13.54
CA VAL A 358 2.73 -8.74 13.44
C VAL A 358 3.35 -8.28 12.11
N LEU A 359 4.48 -8.87 11.71
CA LEU A 359 5.22 -8.47 10.51
C LEU A 359 4.62 -9.05 9.22
N GLY A 360 4.02 -10.24 9.31
CA GLY A 360 3.65 -11.03 8.14
C GLY A 360 4.78 -11.95 7.67
N ARG A 361 4.40 -13.02 6.96
CA ARG A 361 5.29 -14.16 6.64
C ARG A 361 6.44 -13.78 5.71
N ILE A 362 6.14 -12.99 4.68
CA ILE A 362 7.14 -12.52 3.70
C ILE A 362 8.12 -11.60 4.41
N GLN A 363 7.63 -10.59 5.12
CA GLN A 363 8.45 -9.59 5.81
C GLN A 363 9.36 -10.22 6.88
N TRP A 364 8.87 -11.22 7.61
CA TRP A 364 9.67 -11.95 8.58
C TRP A 364 10.79 -12.76 7.91
N LEU A 365 10.49 -13.48 6.83
CA LEU A 365 11.49 -14.23 6.06
C LEU A 365 12.52 -13.31 5.39
N ASP A 366 12.06 -12.19 4.81
CA ASP A 366 12.88 -11.17 4.15
C ASP A 366 13.82 -10.49 5.16
N TRP A 367 13.32 -10.13 6.35
CA TRP A 367 14.11 -9.56 7.45
C TRP A 367 15.22 -10.48 7.95
N HIS A 368 14.93 -11.77 8.19
CA HIS A 368 15.98 -12.71 8.56
C HIS A 368 16.95 -12.97 7.40
N ARG A 369 16.50 -12.95 6.13
CA ARG A 369 17.38 -13.07 4.96
C ARG A 369 18.39 -11.91 4.90
N GLU A 370 17.95 -10.66 5.02
CA GLU A 370 18.82 -9.48 5.01
C GLU A 370 19.85 -9.48 6.15
N GLN A 371 19.49 -9.99 7.33
CA GLN A 371 20.46 -10.17 8.43
C GLN A 371 21.51 -11.24 8.12
N ILE A 372 21.11 -12.36 7.50
CA ILE A 372 22.03 -13.44 7.13
C ILE A 372 22.96 -13.04 5.97
N GLU A 373 22.50 -12.19 5.05
CA GLU A 373 23.32 -11.61 3.98
C GLU A 373 24.46 -10.72 4.52
N SER A 374 24.25 -10.07 5.67
CA SER A 374 25.22 -9.13 6.27
C SER A 374 26.07 -9.71 7.41
N SER A 375 25.77 -10.92 7.89
CA SER A 375 26.48 -11.58 9.00
C SER A 375 27.32 -12.78 8.55
N SER A 376 27.69 -13.69 9.47
CA SER A 376 28.28 -15.02 9.15
C SER A 376 27.29 -16.18 9.32
N ASP A 377 26.01 -15.87 9.53
CA ASP A 377 24.95 -16.84 9.83
C ASP A 377 24.60 -17.74 8.63
N LYS A 378 23.86 -18.82 8.91
CA LYS A 378 23.53 -19.87 7.93
C LYS A 378 22.03 -20.12 7.83
N ILE A 379 21.60 -20.62 6.67
CA ILE A 379 20.25 -21.13 6.41
C ILE A 379 20.34 -22.65 6.27
N LEU A 380 19.64 -23.37 7.14
CA LEU A 380 19.51 -24.82 7.10
C LEU A 380 18.18 -25.19 6.43
N LEU A 381 18.25 -25.74 5.22
CA LEU A 381 17.10 -26.29 4.51
C LEU A 381 17.00 -27.79 4.79
N LEU A 382 15.94 -28.19 5.50
CA LEU A 382 15.59 -29.59 5.77
C LEU A 382 14.68 -30.09 4.64
N CYS A 383 15.24 -30.90 3.74
CA CYS A 383 14.53 -31.50 2.62
C CYS A 383 13.71 -32.72 3.05
N SER A 384 12.54 -32.85 2.44
CA SER A 384 11.53 -33.88 2.71
C SER A 384 10.56 -33.97 1.52
N PRO A 385 9.73 -35.01 1.40
CA PRO A 385 8.81 -35.18 0.26
C PRO A 385 7.93 -33.97 -0.03
N GLY A 386 7.47 -33.24 0.99
CA GLY A 386 6.73 -32.00 0.82
C GLY A 386 7.55 -30.81 0.32
N VAL A 387 8.86 -30.76 0.62
CA VAL A 387 9.76 -29.78 0.01
C VAL A 387 9.87 -30.00 -1.49
N GLN A 388 10.07 -31.24 -1.93
CA GLN A 388 10.13 -31.59 -3.34
C GLN A 388 8.79 -31.37 -4.05
N ALA A 389 7.68 -31.76 -3.42
CA ALA A 389 6.34 -31.59 -3.98
C ALA A 389 5.96 -30.10 -4.17
N LYS A 390 6.25 -29.25 -3.18
CA LYS A 390 6.05 -27.78 -3.28
C LYS A 390 6.99 -27.15 -4.31
N TRP A 391 8.25 -27.59 -4.40
CA TRP A 391 9.17 -27.10 -5.44
C TRP A 391 8.68 -27.45 -6.85
N ARG A 392 8.25 -28.70 -7.10
CA ARG A 392 7.67 -29.10 -8.39
C ARG A 392 6.45 -28.23 -8.76
N ALA A 393 5.56 -27.97 -7.80
CA ALA A 393 4.44 -27.05 -7.99
C ALA A 393 4.89 -25.62 -8.36
N MET A 394 5.95 -25.09 -7.75
CA MET A 394 6.55 -23.80 -8.14
C MET A 394 7.12 -23.81 -9.56
N CYS A 395 7.60 -24.96 -10.05
CA CYS A 395 8.10 -25.14 -11.42
C CYS A 395 7.01 -25.39 -12.47
N GLY A 396 5.71 -25.37 -12.10
CA GLY A 396 4.59 -25.49 -13.03
C GLY A 396 3.84 -26.83 -12.98
N ASP A 397 4.21 -27.76 -12.10
CA ASP A 397 3.36 -28.92 -11.80
C ASP A 397 2.12 -28.51 -10.98
N LYS A 398 1.21 -29.47 -10.76
CA LYS A 398 -0.03 -29.25 -9.99
C LYS A 398 0.26 -28.69 -8.60
N GLN A 399 -0.50 -27.69 -8.17
CA GLN A 399 -0.34 -27.07 -6.86
C GLN A 399 -0.54 -28.08 -5.73
N VAL A 400 0.41 -28.12 -4.79
CA VAL A 400 0.40 -29.01 -3.62
C VAL A 400 0.17 -28.17 -2.36
N SER A 401 -0.82 -28.55 -1.55
CA SER A 401 -1.01 -28.03 -0.19
C SER A 401 -1.09 -29.23 0.75
N LEU A 402 -0.21 -29.28 1.74
CA LEU A 402 -0.14 -30.39 2.67
C LEU A 402 -1.18 -30.20 3.77
N ARG A 403 -1.69 -31.30 4.33
CA ARG A 403 -2.72 -31.27 5.38
C ARG A 403 -2.31 -30.37 6.55
N GLU A 404 -1.05 -30.41 6.96
CA GLU A 404 -0.56 -29.60 8.09
C GLU A 404 -0.34 -28.11 7.73
N ASP A 405 -0.19 -27.75 6.45
CA ASP A 405 -0.24 -26.35 6.03
C ASP A 405 -1.62 -25.74 6.30
N VAL A 406 -2.69 -26.54 6.15
CA VAL A 406 -4.08 -26.11 6.40
C VAL A 406 -4.38 -25.98 7.90
N HIS A 407 -3.81 -26.85 8.73
CA HIS A 407 -4.00 -26.83 10.19
C HIS A 407 -3.02 -25.86 10.90
N SER A 408 -1.97 -25.40 10.22
CA SER A 408 -1.04 -24.40 10.74
C SER A 408 -1.63 -22.98 10.68
N LEU A 409 -1.67 -22.30 11.84
CA LEU A 409 -2.01 -20.87 11.94
C LEU A 409 -1.14 -20.00 11.03
N LEU A 410 0.13 -20.37 10.85
CA LEU A 410 1.09 -19.70 9.97
C LEU A 410 0.96 -20.15 8.51
N GLY A 411 0.36 -21.31 8.24
CA GLY A 411 0.27 -21.92 6.92
C GLY A 411 1.63 -22.29 6.34
N ASP A 412 1.68 -22.49 5.02
CA ASP A 412 2.92 -22.80 4.32
C ASP A 412 3.94 -21.65 4.41
N MET A 413 5.07 -21.93 5.06
CA MET A 413 6.25 -21.06 5.18
C MET A 413 7.34 -21.40 4.17
N LEU A 414 7.31 -22.61 3.57
CA LEU A 414 8.34 -23.06 2.64
C LEU A 414 8.23 -22.34 1.29
N THR A 415 7.06 -22.35 0.64
CA THR A 415 6.91 -21.74 -0.69
C THR A 415 7.28 -20.24 -0.69
N PRO A 416 6.85 -19.43 0.30
CA PRO A 416 7.34 -18.05 0.45
C PRO A 416 8.87 -17.96 0.60
N ALA A 417 9.48 -18.85 1.39
CA ALA A 417 10.92 -18.86 1.59
C ALA A 417 11.65 -19.23 0.28
N LEU A 418 11.26 -20.31 -0.39
CA LEU A 418 11.83 -20.71 -1.68
C LEU A 418 11.72 -19.59 -2.72
N CYS A 419 10.58 -18.90 -2.82
CA CYS A 419 10.43 -17.72 -3.70
C CYS A 419 11.45 -16.61 -3.40
N LEU A 420 11.72 -16.31 -2.12
CA LEU A 420 12.73 -15.33 -1.71
C LEU A 420 14.18 -15.84 -1.93
N LEU A 421 14.38 -17.15 -2.10
CA LEU A 421 15.67 -17.78 -2.36
C LEU A 421 15.98 -17.94 -3.87
N VAL A 422 14.97 -18.00 -4.74
CA VAL A 422 15.17 -18.16 -6.20
C VAL A 422 16.21 -17.17 -6.79
N PRO A 423 16.21 -15.86 -6.45
CA PRO A 423 17.19 -14.92 -7.00
C PRO A 423 18.66 -15.26 -6.66
N HIS A 424 18.90 -15.96 -5.54
CA HIS A 424 20.26 -16.29 -5.10
C HIS A 424 20.86 -17.49 -5.86
N PHE A 425 20.05 -18.35 -6.46
CA PHE A 425 20.55 -19.46 -7.29
C PHE A 425 21.21 -19.01 -8.60
N ILE A 426 21.07 -17.74 -8.97
CA ILE A 426 21.72 -17.11 -10.12
C ILE A 426 23.13 -16.60 -9.75
N GLN A 427 23.48 -16.51 -8.45
CA GLN A 427 24.75 -15.95 -7.97
C GLN A 427 25.58 -17.00 -7.20
N SER A 428 26.67 -17.46 -7.79
CA SER A 428 27.49 -18.57 -7.25
C SER A 428 28.12 -18.29 -5.87
N ALA A 429 28.33 -17.03 -5.49
CA ALA A 429 28.92 -16.66 -4.21
C ALA A 429 27.99 -16.90 -3.01
N SER A 430 26.67 -17.03 -3.22
CA SER A 430 25.69 -17.12 -2.14
C SER A 430 25.55 -18.53 -1.54
N PHE A 431 26.06 -19.58 -2.21
CA PHE A 431 25.87 -20.97 -1.78
C PHE A 431 26.56 -21.31 -0.44
N GLU A 432 27.57 -20.56 -0.01
CA GLU A 432 28.25 -20.78 1.28
C GLU A 432 27.39 -20.45 2.53
N LYS A 433 26.23 -19.83 2.30
CA LYS A 433 25.23 -19.52 3.33
C LYS A 433 24.20 -20.63 3.53
N TYR A 434 24.05 -21.53 2.55
CA TYR A 434 23.02 -22.56 2.54
C TYR A 434 23.60 -23.91 2.90
N ILE A 435 22.95 -24.57 3.86
CA ILE A 435 23.23 -25.94 4.28
C ILE A 435 21.98 -26.75 3.95
N VAL A 436 22.14 -27.80 3.14
CA VAL A 436 21.04 -28.64 2.67
C VAL A 436 21.18 -30.00 3.33
N ALA A 437 20.14 -30.43 4.05
CA ALA A 437 20.18 -31.66 4.83
C ALA A 437 18.84 -32.39 4.77
N TYR A 438 18.85 -33.69 5.01
CA TYR A 438 17.65 -34.52 5.16
C TYR A 438 17.93 -35.63 6.18
N PHE A 439 16.88 -36.13 6.84
CA PHE A 439 17.02 -37.26 7.76
C PHE A 439 16.95 -38.56 6.96
N ASP A 440 18.07 -39.29 6.89
CA ASP A 440 18.27 -40.43 5.99
C ASP A 440 17.31 -41.60 6.28
N ASP A 441 16.80 -41.66 7.51
CA ASP A 441 15.92 -42.73 7.97
C ASP A 441 14.43 -42.42 7.72
N VAL A 442 14.06 -41.17 7.41
CA VAL A 442 12.65 -40.76 7.15
C VAL A 442 12.43 -39.98 5.86
N CYS A 443 13.50 -39.59 5.16
CA CYS A 443 13.51 -38.85 3.90
C CYS A 443 14.58 -39.42 2.96
N SER A 444 14.39 -39.24 1.65
CA SER A 444 15.30 -39.73 0.62
C SER A 444 16.18 -38.62 0.02
N GLU A 445 17.22 -39.00 -0.70
CA GLU A 445 18.02 -38.05 -1.48
C GLU A 445 17.24 -37.42 -2.65
N GLU A 446 16.20 -38.12 -3.14
CA GLU A 446 15.32 -37.64 -4.23
C GLU A 446 14.36 -36.53 -3.79
N ASP A 447 14.24 -36.30 -2.47
CA ASP A 447 13.44 -35.23 -1.88
C ASP A 447 14.16 -33.86 -1.88
N VAL A 448 15.42 -33.83 -2.34
CA VAL A 448 16.17 -32.58 -2.51
C VAL A 448 15.81 -31.92 -3.84
N PRO A 449 15.37 -30.64 -3.86
CA PRO A 449 15.06 -29.93 -5.10
C PRO A 449 16.28 -29.72 -6.00
N SER A 450 16.07 -29.77 -7.32
CA SER A 450 17.15 -29.74 -8.32
C SER A 450 18.12 -28.53 -8.27
N PRO A 451 17.75 -27.30 -7.84
CA PRO A 451 18.71 -26.21 -7.67
C PRO A 451 19.78 -26.47 -6.60
N PHE A 452 19.50 -27.36 -5.65
CA PHE A 452 20.42 -27.69 -4.55
C PHE A 452 21.37 -28.85 -4.88
N ASN A 453 21.26 -29.46 -6.06
CA ASN A 453 22.16 -30.55 -6.49
C ASN A 453 23.63 -30.13 -6.63
N ILE A 454 23.90 -28.82 -6.69
CA ILE A 454 25.26 -28.24 -6.71
C ILE A 454 25.84 -27.95 -5.32
N THR A 455 25.08 -28.22 -4.24
CA THR A 455 25.52 -28.05 -2.85
C THR A 455 25.86 -29.38 -2.18
N VAL A 456 26.67 -29.34 -1.12
CA VAL A 456 26.93 -30.52 -0.28
C VAL A 456 25.67 -30.84 0.53
N ARG A 457 25.18 -32.07 0.39
CA ARG A 457 23.94 -32.56 1.00
C ARG A 457 24.27 -33.46 2.19
N TYR A 458 23.77 -33.12 3.38
CA TYR A 458 24.10 -33.80 4.63
C TYR A 458 23.00 -34.79 5.05
N LYS A 459 23.37 -36.06 5.20
CA LYS A 459 22.51 -37.11 5.76
C LYS A 459 22.49 -36.98 7.29
N LEU A 460 21.36 -36.62 7.88
CA LEU A 460 21.17 -36.60 9.33
C LEU A 460 20.69 -37.98 9.80
N MET A 461 21.19 -38.55 10.89
CA MET A 461 22.23 -38.02 11.80
C MET A 461 23.67 -38.41 11.42
N LYS A 462 23.85 -39.27 10.41
CA LYS A 462 25.13 -39.89 9.95
C LYS A 462 26.27 -38.89 9.68
N LYS A 463 25.93 -37.69 9.21
CA LYS A 463 26.85 -36.58 8.90
C LYS A 463 26.55 -35.31 9.70
N PHE A 464 25.90 -35.42 10.87
CA PHE A 464 25.58 -34.25 11.70
C PHE A 464 26.84 -33.51 12.18
N GLU A 465 27.91 -34.24 12.53
CA GLU A 465 29.19 -33.64 12.94
C GLU A 465 29.79 -32.77 11.80
N GLU A 466 29.87 -33.30 10.57
CA GLU A 466 30.32 -32.55 9.38
C GLU A 466 29.47 -31.29 9.13
N LEU A 467 28.14 -31.40 9.28
CA LEU A 467 27.19 -30.29 9.15
C LEU A 467 27.41 -29.23 10.24
N PHE A 468 27.72 -29.64 11.47
CA PHE A 468 27.94 -28.70 12.56
C PHE A 468 29.27 -27.94 12.41
N PHE A 469 30.34 -28.61 11.96
CA PHE A 469 31.57 -27.91 11.53
C PHE A 469 31.29 -26.87 10.43
N ARG A 470 30.36 -27.14 9.51
CA ARG A 470 29.91 -26.17 8.48
C ARG A 470 29.11 -25.00 9.05
N ILE A 471 28.28 -25.20 10.08
CA ILE A 471 27.59 -24.12 10.82
C ILE A 471 28.61 -23.20 11.51
N LEU A 472 29.69 -23.77 12.03
CA LEU A 472 30.74 -23.02 12.74
C LEU A 472 31.72 -22.26 11.81
N ASP A 473 31.67 -22.48 10.49
CA ASP A 473 32.68 -22.05 9.51
C ASP A 473 34.09 -22.52 9.88
N THR A 474 34.23 -23.81 10.23
CA THR A 474 35.49 -24.44 10.62
C THR A 474 35.71 -25.76 9.90
N GLU A 475 36.96 -26.10 9.59
CA GLU A 475 37.30 -27.36 8.90
C GLU A 475 37.42 -28.53 9.89
N MET A 476 36.72 -29.61 9.60
CA MET A 476 36.83 -30.88 10.35
C MET A 476 38.15 -31.61 10.04
N TYR A 477 38.67 -31.46 8.82
CA TYR A 477 39.82 -32.17 8.29
C TYR A 477 40.98 -31.19 8.03
N GLU A 478 41.84 -31.00 9.02
CA GLU A 478 43.06 -30.20 8.89
C GLU A 478 44.25 -31.09 8.44
N PRO A 479 45.31 -30.54 7.82
CA PRO A 479 46.47 -31.33 7.40
C PRO A 479 47.14 -32.09 8.56
N GLY A 480 46.90 -33.40 8.63
CA GLY A 480 47.44 -34.28 9.67
C GLY A 480 46.59 -34.40 10.94
N ARG A 481 45.39 -33.80 11.00
CA ARG A 481 44.50 -33.85 12.18
C ARG A 481 43.03 -33.87 11.77
N VAL A 482 42.26 -34.80 12.33
CA VAL A 482 40.79 -34.76 12.27
C VAL A 482 40.28 -34.19 13.60
N ASN A 483 39.44 -33.16 13.52
CA ASN A 483 38.80 -32.54 14.67
C ASN A 483 37.44 -33.19 14.92
N HIS A 484 37.15 -33.55 16.18
CA HIS A 484 35.89 -34.18 16.58
C HIS A 484 35.25 -33.43 17.76
N ILE A 485 33.92 -33.50 17.85
CA ILE A 485 33.09 -32.84 18.86
C ILE A 485 32.27 -33.90 19.60
N ALA A 486 32.73 -34.24 20.81
CA ALA A 486 32.19 -35.35 21.60
C ALA A 486 30.67 -35.28 21.84
N GLY A 487 29.97 -36.38 21.57
CA GLY A 487 28.52 -36.47 21.71
C GLY A 487 27.71 -35.89 20.55
N LEU A 488 28.28 -35.78 19.34
CA LEU A 488 27.57 -35.37 18.11
C LEU A 488 27.59 -36.41 16.98
N SER A 489 28.30 -37.53 17.15
CA SER A 489 28.28 -38.65 16.19
C SER A 489 26.98 -39.46 16.27
N GLU A 490 26.72 -40.26 15.24
CA GLU A 490 25.54 -41.14 15.12
C GLU A 490 25.35 -42.05 16.35
N ASP A 491 26.44 -42.63 16.87
CA ASP A 491 26.44 -43.50 18.04
C ASP A 491 26.44 -42.77 19.41
N GLU A 492 26.60 -41.44 19.43
CA GLU A 492 26.74 -40.69 20.69
C GLU A 492 25.70 -39.60 20.94
N TYR A 493 25.03 -39.07 19.91
CA TYR A 493 24.11 -37.93 20.11
C TYR A 493 22.98 -38.24 21.10
N HIS A 494 22.44 -39.47 21.05
CA HIS A 494 21.42 -39.99 21.95
C HIS A 494 21.91 -40.25 23.40
N GLN A 495 23.17 -39.94 23.73
CA GLN A 495 23.66 -40.03 25.12
C GLN A 495 23.27 -38.80 25.96
N CYS A 496 22.94 -37.66 25.34
CA CYS A 496 22.41 -36.49 26.05
C CYS A 496 20.87 -36.41 26.00
N PRO A 497 20.19 -35.71 26.94
CA PRO A 497 18.73 -35.67 26.98
C PRO A 497 18.07 -35.12 25.71
N SER A 498 18.56 -33.99 25.18
CA SER A 498 18.02 -33.39 23.95
C SER A 498 18.28 -34.23 22.70
N GLY A 499 19.31 -35.08 22.71
CA GLY A 499 19.60 -36.01 21.63
C GLY A 499 18.76 -37.29 21.69
N ARG A 500 18.41 -37.79 22.90
CA ARG A 500 17.39 -38.84 23.05
C ARG A 500 16.05 -38.39 22.52
N ASP A 501 15.60 -37.22 22.96
CA ASP A 501 14.36 -36.62 22.48
C ASP A 501 14.28 -36.51 20.94
N LEU A 502 15.42 -36.29 20.27
CA LEU A 502 15.52 -36.28 18.81
C LEU A 502 15.51 -37.70 18.22
N HIS A 503 16.30 -38.62 18.77
CA HIS A 503 16.35 -40.03 18.37
C HIS A 503 14.95 -40.66 18.45
N ASP A 504 14.27 -40.53 19.59
CA ASP A 504 12.93 -41.07 19.84
C ASP A 504 11.88 -40.47 18.89
N ALA A 505 12.05 -39.21 18.48
CA ALA A 505 11.16 -38.57 17.49
C ALA A 505 11.40 -39.07 16.06
N ILE A 506 12.65 -39.40 15.70
CA ILE A 506 13.00 -40.00 14.40
C ILE A 506 12.45 -41.43 14.33
N GLU A 507 12.75 -42.26 15.33
CA GLU A 507 12.26 -43.64 15.44
C GLU A 507 10.73 -43.71 15.40
N ALA A 508 10.03 -42.84 16.14
CA ALA A 508 8.58 -42.81 16.14
C ALA A 508 7.97 -42.47 14.77
N PHE A 509 8.64 -41.66 13.94
CA PHE A 509 8.17 -41.39 12.58
C PHE A 509 8.56 -42.50 11.61
N HIS A 510 9.77 -43.06 11.73
CA HIS A 510 10.21 -44.19 10.91
C HIS A 510 9.28 -45.41 11.08
N ALA A 511 8.95 -45.76 12.32
CA ALA A 511 7.98 -46.82 12.63
C ALA A 511 6.61 -46.54 11.98
N TYR A 512 6.11 -45.30 12.05
CA TYR A 512 4.86 -44.90 11.40
C TYR A 512 4.92 -45.03 9.87
N GLN A 513 6.05 -44.72 9.23
CA GLN A 513 6.24 -44.87 7.79
C GLN A 513 6.30 -46.35 7.36
N LEU A 514 6.86 -47.24 8.20
CA LEU A 514 6.86 -48.69 7.98
C LEU A 514 5.43 -49.28 8.08
N GLU A 515 4.62 -48.81 9.03
CA GLU A 515 3.21 -49.19 9.16
C GLU A 515 2.32 -48.59 8.05
N HIS A 516 2.71 -47.45 7.48
CA HIS A 516 1.97 -46.74 6.44
C HIS A 516 2.84 -46.36 5.22
N PRO A 517 3.15 -47.30 4.31
CA PRO A 517 4.03 -47.03 3.16
C PRO A 517 3.55 -45.91 2.21
N GLN A 518 2.24 -45.64 2.16
CA GLN A 518 1.64 -44.55 1.39
C GLN A 518 1.27 -43.31 2.23
N TRP A 519 1.93 -43.11 3.38
CA TRP A 519 1.68 -41.97 4.27
C TRP A 519 1.71 -40.60 3.57
N PHE A 520 2.48 -40.47 2.48
CA PHE A 520 2.60 -39.24 1.69
C PHE A 520 1.77 -39.26 0.38
N GLU A 521 1.74 -40.39 -0.34
CA GLU A 521 1.10 -40.47 -1.68
C GLU A 521 -0.44 -40.36 -1.66
N GLY A 522 -1.08 -40.45 -0.49
CA GLY A 522 -2.52 -40.26 -0.34
C GLY A 522 -3.03 -38.82 -0.22
N PHE A 523 -2.13 -37.81 -0.19
CA PHE A 523 -2.47 -36.44 0.23
C PHE A 523 -2.41 -35.27 -0.78
N PRO A 524 -2.25 -35.44 -2.11
CA PRO A 524 -2.72 -34.43 -3.04
C PRO A 524 -4.23 -34.60 -3.25
N THR A 525 -5.04 -33.57 -2.96
CA THR A 525 -6.50 -33.58 -3.24
C THR A 525 -6.77 -33.56 -4.74
N GLN A 526 -6.64 -34.73 -5.38
CA GLN A 526 -7.09 -34.92 -6.75
C GLN A 526 -8.61 -35.06 -6.79
N SER A 527 -9.22 -34.20 -7.60
CA SER A 527 -10.48 -34.48 -8.26
C SER A 527 -10.40 -35.86 -8.97
N LYS A 528 -11.29 -36.78 -8.57
CA LYS A 528 -11.61 -37.96 -9.36
C LYS A 528 -13.12 -38.07 -9.52
N GLN A 529 -13.50 -38.34 -10.76
CA GLN A 529 -14.87 -38.51 -11.22
C GLN A 529 -15.50 -39.72 -10.52
N ASN A 530 -16.78 -39.60 -10.18
CA ASN A 530 -17.73 -40.69 -10.35
C ASN A 530 -18.80 -40.20 -11.32
N GLU A 531 -18.69 -40.59 -12.59
CA GLU A 531 -19.83 -40.58 -13.51
C GLU A 531 -20.74 -41.74 -13.10
N GLU A 532 -21.92 -41.46 -12.56
CA GLU A 532 -23.01 -42.44 -12.55
C GLU A 532 -24.37 -41.75 -12.60
N ASN A 533 -25.25 -42.28 -13.46
CA ASN A 533 -26.46 -41.63 -13.97
C ASN A 533 -27.46 -41.18 -12.89
N ALA A 534 -27.96 -39.95 -13.02
CA ALA A 534 -29.29 -39.55 -12.51
C ALA A 534 -29.93 -38.51 -13.45
N GLU A 535 -31.23 -38.64 -13.66
CA GLU A 535 -31.99 -37.95 -14.72
C GLU A 535 -32.24 -36.46 -14.44
N GLU A 536 -32.44 -35.69 -15.52
CA GLU A 536 -32.92 -34.30 -15.46
C GLU A 536 -34.21 -34.19 -14.62
N ARG A 537 -34.17 -33.37 -13.56
CA ARG A 537 -35.38 -32.84 -12.92
C ARG A 537 -35.29 -31.32 -12.82
N PRO A 538 -36.25 -30.57 -13.38
CA PRO A 538 -36.29 -29.13 -13.17
C PRO A 538 -36.72 -28.82 -11.73
N CYS A 539 -35.85 -28.17 -10.97
CA CYS A 539 -36.20 -27.63 -9.66
C CYS A 539 -37.10 -26.39 -9.84
N THR A 540 -38.40 -26.55 -9.63
CA THR A 540 -39.33 -25.43 -9.50
C THR A 540 -39.33 -24.89 -8.07
N CYS A 541 -39.05 -23.60 -7.89
CA CYS A 541 -39.27 -22.94 -6.60
C CYS A 541 -40.74 -23.10 -6.18
N PRO A 542 -41.04 -23.53 -4.94
CA PRO A 542 -42.39 -23.85 -4.53
C PRO A 542 -43.24 -22.59 -4.38
N GLU A 543 -44.24 -22.42 -5.26
CA GLU A 543 -45.25 -21.39 -5.07
C GLU A 543 -46.05 -21.63 -3.77
N LYS A 544 -45.87 -20.71 -2.82
CA LYS A 544 -46.75 -20.39 -1.67
C LYS A 544 -46.65 -21.31 -0.43
N ARG A 545 -46.36 -20.63 0.70
CA ARG A 545 -46.73 -20.96 2.09
C ARG A 545 -46.28 -22.32 2.64
N ASN A 546 -45.07 -22.36 3.19
CA ASN A 546 -44.74 -23.20 4.35
C ASN A 546 -43.92 -22.36 5.35
N HIS A 547 -44.23 -22.44 6.65
CA HIS A 547 -43.60 -21.62 7.70
C HIS A 547 -42.24 -22.17 8.20
N ASN A 548 -41.69 -23.21 7.57
CA ASN A 548 -40.44 -23.88 7.94
C ASN A 548 -39.47 -23.94 6.76
N LEU A 549 -39.05 -22.80 6.21
CA LEU A 549 -37.89 -22.71 5.32
C LEU A 549 -36.64 -22.43 6.16
N SER A 550 -35.49 -23.01 5.78
CA SER A 550 -34.22 -22.70 6.45
C SER A 550 -33.69 -21.33 5.99
N GLU A 551 -32.93 -20.66 6.86
CA GLU A 551 -32.41 -19.30 6.59
C GLU A 551 -31.56 -19.24 5.30
N HIS A 552 -30.77 -20.28 5.04
CA HIS A 552 -29.98 -20.44 3.82
C HIS A 552 -30.84 -20.47 2.55
N MET A 553 -31.95 -21.23 2.55
CA MET A 553 -32.86 -21.31 1.39
C MET A 553 -33.53 -19.95 1.09
N VAL A 554 -33.81 -19.16 2.12
CA VAL A 554 -34.39 -17.81 1.92
C VAL A 554 -33.36 -16.86 1.29
N GLN A 555 -32.09 -16.93 1.70
CA GLN A 555 -31.03 -16.09 1.14
C GLN A 555 -30.75 -16.41 -0.34
N GLU A 556 -30.68 -17.70 -0.68
CA GLU A 556 -30.51 -18.18 -2.06
C GLU A 556 -31.69 -17.76 -2.96
N CYS A 557 -32.93 -18.04 -2.54
CA CYS A 557 -34.12 -17.65 -3.29
C CYS A 557 -34.18 -16.13 -3.52
N THR A 558 -33.89 -15.33 -2.48
CA THR A 558 -33.90 -13.86 -2.59
C THR A 558 -32.84 -13.37 -3.59
N ALA A 559 -31.65 -13.99 -3.61
CA ALA A 559 -30.60 -13.62 -4.57
C ALA A 559 -31.02 -13.95 -6.01
N GLN A 560 -31.55 -15.15 -6.26
CA GLN A 560 -32.06 -15.57 -7.57
C GLN A 560 -33.24 -14.68 -8.05
N GLU A 561 -34.17 -14.33 -7.15
CA GLU A 561 -35.28 -13.41 -7.43
C GLU A 561 -34.80 -11.99 -7.78
N VAL A 562 -33.80 -11.47 -7.06
CA VAL A 562 -33.16 -10.18 -7.36
C VAL A 562 -32.52 -10.19 -8.74
N GLU A 563 -31.77 -11.22 -9.09
CA GLU A 563 -31.17 -11.30 -10.44
C GLU A 563 -32.24 -11.38 -11.54
N ALA A 564 -33.35 -12.08 -11.30
CA ALA A 564 -34.48 -12.13 -12.22
C ALA A 564 -35.14 -10.75 -12.42
N ILE A 565 -35.30 -9.96 -11.36
CA ILE A 565 -35.80 -8.57 -11.43
C ILE A 565 -34.85 -7.70 -12.26
N VAL A 566 -33.53 -7.78 -12.02
CA VAL A 566 -32.54 -6.98 -12.76
C VAL A 566 -32.58 -7.31 -14.27
N ARG A 567 -32.67 -8.59 -14.63
CA ARG A 567 -32.84 -9.05 -16.02
C ARG A 567 -34.15 -8.54 -16.64
N ALA A 568 -35.25 -8.59 -15.90
CA ALA A 568 -36.57 -8.14 -16.37
C ALA A 568 -36.62 -6.63 -16.67
N GLU A 569 -35.91 -5.80 -15.89
CA GLU A 569 -35.77 -4.35 -16.12
C GLU A 569 -34.74 -4.00 -17.23
N GLY A 570 -34.11 -5.01 -17.84
CA GLY A 570 -33.19 -4.86 -18.98
C GLY A 570 -31.75 -4.53 -18.61
N ALA A 571 -31.33 -4.82 -17.37
CA ALA A 571 -29.94 -4.71 -16.92
C ALA A 571 -29.32 -6.11 -16.72
N THR A 572 -27.99 -6.18 -16.70
CA THR A 572 -27.26 -7.43 -16.40
C THR A 572 -26.98 -7.49 -14.90
N PRO A 573 -27.51 -8.48 -14.16
CA PRO A 573 -27.09 -8.74 -12.79
C PRO A 573 -25.70 -9.34 -12.80
N ALA A 574 -24.89 -8.99 -11.81
CA ALA A 574 -23.57 -9.53 -11.67
C ALA A 574 -23.24 -9.54 -10.17
N THR A 575 -23.54 -10.68 -9.54
CA THR A 575 -23.43 -10.91 -8.10
C THR A 575 -21.97 -11.06 -7.67
N VAL A 576 -21.60 -10.57 -6.49
CA VAL A 576 -20.22 -10.58 -5.99
C VAL A 576 -20.03 -11.73 -5.02
N GLY A 577 -18.88 -12.38 -5.08
CA GLY A 577 -18.38 -13.20 -3.98
C GLY A 577 -16.86 -13.24 -3.99
N VAL A 578 -16.28 -13.73 -2.89
CA VAL A 578 -14.95 -14.32 -2.94
C VAL A 578 -15.15 -15.83 -2.91
N ILE A 579 -14.74 -16.54 -3.95
CA ILE A 579 -14.83 -18.01 -4.04
C ILE A 579 -13.39 -18.52 -4.12
N GLU A 580 -12.99 -19.39 -3.19
CA GLU A 580 -11.64 -19.99 -3.15
C GLU A 580 -10.49 -18.97 -3.31
N GLY A 581 -10.63 -17.80 -2.65
CA GLY A 581 -9.67 -16.70 -2.70
C GLY A 581 -9.65 -15.87 -3.99
N LYS A 582 -10.51 -16.15 -4.97
CA LYS A 582 -10.70 -15.31 -6.15
C LYS A 582 -11.90 -14.39 -5.94
N VAL A 583 -11.79 -13.12 -6.34
CA VAL A 583 -12.94 -12.21 -6.35
C VAL A 583 -13.73 -12.43 -7.63
N HIS A 584 -14.97 -12.89 -7.52
CA HIS A 584 -15.87 -13.15 -8.64
C HIS A 584 -16.80 -11.96 -8.87
N VAL A 585 -16.96 -11.62 -10.14
CA VAL A 585 -17.65 -10.44 -10.67
C VAL A 585 -18.77 -10.98 -11.57
N GLY A 586 -19.89 -11.37 -10.95
CA GLY A 586 -20.85 -12.31 -11.52
C GLY A 586 -20.56 -13.73 -11.03
N LEU A 587 -21.52 -14.34 -10.34
CA LEU A 587 -21.44 -15.72 -9.86
C LEU A 587 -22.22 -16.69 -10.77
N SER A 588 -21.67 -17.90 -10.87
CA SER A 588 -22.38 -19.17 -10.89
C SER A 588 -23.77 -19.22 -10.26
N SER A 589 -24.78 -19.91 -10.80
CA SER A 589 -25.82 -20.49 -9.93
C SER A 589 -25.18 -21.46 -8.94
N GLU A 590 -24.27 -22.31 -9.41
CA GLU A 590 -23.53 -23.27 -8.58
C GLU A 590 -22.63 -22.56 -7.55
N GLU A 591 -22.00 -21.45 -7.92
CA GLU A 591 -21.17 -20.63 -7.01
C GLU A 591 -22.02 -19.87 -6.00
N LEU A 592 -23.22 -19.40 -6.38
CA LEU A 592 -24.18 -18.75 -5.50
C LEU A 592 -24.75 -19.74 -4.47
N ASP A 593 -25.15 -20.93 -4.93
CA ASP A 593 -25.66 -22.02 -4.09
C ASP A 593 -24.56 -22.53 -3.14
N HIS A 594 -23.31 -22.64 -3.62
CA HIS A 594 -22.14 -22.91 -2.79
C HIS A 594 -21.95 -21.83 -1.71
N LEU A 595 -22.02 -20.55 -2.08
CA LEU A 595 -21.89 -19.44 -1.14
C LEU A 595 -23.01 -19.43 -0.09
N ALA A 596 -24.25 -19.72 -0.48
CA ALA A 596 -25.40 -19.79 0.41
C ALA A 596 -25.33 -20.97 1.40
N HIS A 597 -24.80 -22.13 0.98
CA HIS A 597 -24.71 -23.34 1.81
C HIS A 597 -23.39 -23.51 2.58
N CYS A 598 -22.36 -22.74 2.26
CA CYS A 598 -21.04 -22.85 2.89
C CYS A 598 -21.06 -22.35 4.35
N LYS A 599 -21.17 -23.27 5.31
CA LYS A 599 -21.15 -22.98 6.76
C LYS A 599 -19.89 -22.24 7.26
N SER A 600 -18.82 -22.24 6.46
CA SER A 600 -17.56 -21.54 6.73
C SER A 600 -17.38 -20.25 5.91
N SER A 601 -18.40 -19.78 5.19
CA SER A 601 -18.33 -18.55 4.41
C SER A 601 -18.02 -17.34 5.30
N LEU A 602 -16.95 -16.61 5.01
CA LEU A 602 -16.59 -15.42 5.78
C LEU A 602 -17.39 -14.20 5.32
N LYS A 603 -17.75 -13.30 6.25
CA LYS A 603 -18.26 -11.96 5.92
C LYS A 603 -17.07 -11.05 5.59
N VAL A 604 -16.93 -10.66 4.33
CA VAL A 604 -15.73 -9.97 3.82
C VAL A 604 -15.98 -8.46 3.75
N SER A 605 -15.16 -7.64 4.40
CA SER A 605 -14.96 -6.20 4.15
C SER A 605 -13.55 -5.98 3.56
N ARG A 606 -13.08 -4.73 3.33
CA ARG A 606 -11.72 -4.46 2.77
C ARG A 606 -10.63 -5.20 3.49
N ARG A 607 -10.59 -5.01 4.80
CA ARG A 607 -9.48 -5.49 5.62
C ARG A 607 -9.38 -7.01 5.54
N ASP A 608 -10.51 -7.65 5.25
CA ASP A 608 -10.67 -9.08 5.11
C ASP A 608 -10.35 -9.54 3.67
N LEU A 609 -10.55 -8.72 2.63
CA LEU A 609 -10.23 -9.08 1.23
C LEU A 609 -8.80 -9.64 1.05
N PRO A 610 -7.70 -8.99 1.49
CA PRO A 610 -6.36 -9.57 1.38
C PRO A 610 -6.22 -10.91 2.12
N HIS A 611 -6.89 -11.07 3.26
CA HIS A 611 -6.84 -12.31 4.03
C HIS A 611 -7.57 -13.45 3.31
N VAL A 612 -8.83 -13.22 2.89
CA VAL A 612 -9.66 -14.20 2.21
C VAL A 612 -9.05 -14.59 0.86
N ILE A 613 -8.54 -13.62 0.10
CA ILE A 613 -7.82 -13.85 -1.17
C ILE A 613 -6.53 -14.67 -0.94
N SER A 614 -5.65 -14.24 -0.04
CA SER A 614 -4.35 -14.90 0.16
C SER A 614 -4.42 -16.28 0.83
N LYS A 615 -5.54 -16.62 1.46
CA LYS A 615 -5.79 -17.92 2.09
C LYS A 615 -6.65 -18.87 1.25
N GLY A 616 -7.09 -18.48 0.05
CA GLY A 616 -7.94 -19.34 -0.78
C GLY A 616 -9.34 -19.58 -0.19
N LEU A 617 -9.87 -18.61 0.58
CA LEU A 617 -11.11 -18.79 1.33
C LEU A 617 -12.33 -18.30 0.55
N THR A 618 -13.50 -18.87 0.86
CA THR A 618 -14.80 -18.43 0.35
C THR A 618 -15.47 -17.47 1.33
N GLY A 619 -16.10 -16.40 0.84
CA GLY A 619 -16.78 -15.41 1.66
C GLY A 619 -17.72 -14.48 0.91
N GLY A 620 -18.85 -14.18 1.56
CA GLY A 620 -19.86 -13.24 1.09
C GLY A 620 -19.45 -11.81 1.42
N THR A 621 -19.57 -10.92 0.45
CA THR A 621 -19.06 -9.56 0.59
C THR A 621 -20.07 -8.60 1.25
N THR A 622 -19.59 -7.70 2.12
CA THR A 622 -20.41 -6.62 2.69
C THR A 622 -20.71 -5.53 1.65
N VAL A 623 -21.50 -4.49 1.97
CA VAL A 623 -21.52 -3.22 1.19
C VAL A 623 -20.10 -2.71 0.99
N SER A 624 -19.29 -2.83 2.05
CA SER A 624 -17.86 -2.64 1.96
C SER A 624 -17.18 -3.62 1.02
N ALA A 625 -17.08 -4.94 1.15
CA ALA A 625 -16.62 -5.72 -0.01
C ALA A 625 -17.62 -5.74 -1.21
N THR A 626 -18.49 -4.72 -1.34
CA THR A 626 -18.98 -4.09 -2.57
C THR A 626 -18.21 -2.75 -2.89
N MET A 627 -18.63 -1.77 -3.69
CA MET A 627 -17.77 -0.75 -4.42
C MET A 627 -16.38 -1.14 -5.05
N ILE A 628 -15.22 -1.38 -4.39
CA ILE A 628 -13.89 -1.41 -5.12
C ILE A 628 -13.66 -2.44 -6.26
N ALA A 629 -13.86 -3.76 -6.09
CA ALA A 629 -13.78 -4.71 -7.20
C ALA A 629 -14.71 -4.34 -8.36
N ALA A 630 -15.74 -3.53 -8.06
CA ALA A 630 -16.57 -2.96 -9.10
C ALA A 630 -15.68 -1.95 -9.72
N HIS A 631 -15.33 -0.88 -9.04
CA HIS A 631 -14.53 0.21 -9.60
C HIS A 631 -13.27 -0.20 -10.40
N ARG A 632 -12.77 -1.42 -10.26
CA ARG A 632 -11.78 -2.07 -11.14
C ARG A 632 -12.25 -2.59 -12.53
N ALA A 633 -13.53 -2.54 -12.95
CA ALA A 633 -14.05 -3.36 -14.08
C ALA A 633 -15.08 -2.77 -15.15
N GLY A 634 -15.49 -1.49 -15.24
CA GLY A 634 -16.71 -1.03 -16.05
C GLY A 634 -17.97 -0.30 -15.40
N ILE A 635 -19.01 -1.02 -14.87
CA ILE A 635 -20.29 -0.56 -14.21
C ILE A 635 -20.17 0.51 -13.07
N PRO A 636 -20.91 1.63 -13.16
CA PRO A 636 -20.96 2.68 -12.12
C PRO A 636 -22.08 2.54 -11.06
N VAL A 637 -22.86 1.45 -11.05
CA VAL A 637 -24.08 1.28 -10.22
C VAL A 637 -24.03 -0.01 -9.41
N PHE A 638 -24.27 0.07 -8.10
CA PHE A 638 -24.39 -1.05 -7.18
C PHE A 638 -25.71 -0.94 -6.39
N VAL A 639 -26.41 -2.05 -6.19
CA VAL A 639 -27.67 -2.12 -5.45
C VAL A 639 -27.53 -3.00 -4.22
N THR A 640 -28.06 -2.54 -3.08
CA THR A 640 -28.13 -3.32 -1.84
C THR A 640 -29.46 -3.08 -1.12
N GLY A 641 -29.74 -3.85 -0.06
CA GLY A 641 -30.85 -3.53 0.84
C GLY A 641 -30.61 -2.20 1.57
N GLY A 642 -29.49 -2.08 2.29
CA GLY A 642 -29.20 -0.93 3.15
C GLY A 642 -27.71 -0.84 3.45
N ILE A 643 -27.14 0.36 3.44
CA ILE A 643 -25.72 0.55 3.79
C ILE A 643 -25.50 0.42 5.30
N GLY A 644 -24.29 0.04 5.73
CA GLY A 644 -23.83 0.30 7.08
C GLY A 644 -23.57 1.79 7.30
N GLY A 645 -23.23 2.16 8.53
CA GLY A 645 -23.12 3.55 8.95
C GLY A 645 -22.45 3.70 10.32
N VAL A 646 -22.65 4.86 10.94
CA VAL A 646 -22.27 5.10 12.34
C VAL A 646 -23.25 4.32 13.23
N HIS A 647 -22.74 3.51 14.16
CA HIS A 647 -23.61 2.79 15.11
C HIS A 647 -24.22 3.77 16.12
N ARG A 648 -25.32 3.37 16.78
CA ARG A 648 -25.86 4.11 17.93
C ARG A 648 -24.78 4.04 19.05
N ASP A 649 -24.46 5.18 19.67
CA ASP A 649 -23.26 5.38 20.53
C ASP A 649 -21.90 5.39 19.78
N GLY A 650 -21.91 5.60 18.46
CA GLY A 650 -20.70 5.68 17.61
C GLY A 650 -19.77 6.85 17.94
N GLU A 651 -20.26 7.89 18.62
CA GLU A 651 -19.46 9.02 19.09
C GLU A 651 -18.48 8.66 20.22
N ASN A 652 -18.82 7.64 21.02
CA ASN A 652 -18.00 7.15 22.14
C ASN A 652 -17.27 5.85 21.76
N SER A 653 -17.97 4.94 21.10
CA SER A 653 -17.43 3.62 20.71
C SER A 653 -16.53 3.65 19.47
N LEU A 654 -16.68 4.66 18.61
CA LEU A 654 -16.09 4.73 17.26
C LEU A 654 -16.44 3.52 16.37
N ASP A 655 -17.55 2.81 16.65
CA ASP A 655 -18.06 1.74 15.80
C ASP A 655 -18.74 2.32 14.55
N ILE A 656 -17.94 2.55 13.52
CA ILE A 656 -18.33 3.15 12.25
C ILE A 656 -18.05 2.14 11.13
N SER A 657 -19.09 1.81 10.35
CA SER A 657 -18.93 0.89 9.24
C SER A 657 -17.96 1.43 8.20
N ALA A 658 -17.04 0.56 7.75
CA ALA A 658 -16.17 0.84 6.62
C ALA A 658 -16.95 1.23 5.34
N ASP A 659 -18.25 0.88 5.28
CA ASP A 659 -19.24 1.29 4.28
C ASP A 659 -19.23 2.81 3.99
N LEU A 660 -19.01 3.67 4.99
CA LEU A 660 -19.05 5.12 4.78
C LEU A 660 -17.76 5.67 4.14
N THR A 661 -16.60 5.13 4.51
CA THR A 661 -15.33 5.74 4.09
C THR A 661 -14.93 5.40 2.66
N GLU A 662 -15.37 4.27 2.09
CA GLU A 662 -15.19 4.06 0.63
C GLU A 662 -16.28 4.71 -0.20
N LEU A 663 -17.47 5.00 0.36
CA LEU A 663 -18.36 5.98 -0.27
C LEU A 663 -17.63 7.31 -0.49
N GLY A 664 -16.66 7.67 0.35
CA GLY A 664 -15.73 8.79 0.14
C GLY A 664 -14.47 8.52 -0.71
N ARG A 665 -14.28 7.31 -1.28
CA ARG A 665 -13.03 6.93 -2.01
C ARG A 665 -13.25 6.25 -3.36
N THR A 666 -14.41 5.65 -3.60
CA THR A 666 -14.73 4.96 -4.85
C THR A 666 -15.93 5.61 -5.54
N PRO A 667 -15.80 6.06 -6.79
CA PRO A 667 -16.88 6.74 -7.51
C PRO A 667 -17.90 5.75 -8.10
N ILE A 668 -18.75 5.20 -7.24
CA ILE A 668 -19.90 4.35 -7.60
C ILE A 668 -21.18 4.88 -6.96
N ALA A 669 -22.28 4.74 -7.69
CA ALA A 669 -23.62 4.98 -7.17
C ALA A 669 -24.14 3.76 -6.42
N VAL A 670 -24.40 3.89 -5.12
CA VAL A 670 -25.01 2.87 -4.28
C VAL A 670 -26.49 3.17 -4.11
N ILE A 671 -27.34 2.25 -4.52
CA ILE A 671 -28.80 2.32 -4.40
C ILE A 671 -29.19 1.44 -3.21
N SER A 672 -29.84 2.03 -2.21
CA SER A 672 -30.25 1.33 -0.98
C SER A 672 -31.48 1.96 -0.36
N ALA A 673 -32.11 1.30 0.62
CA ALA A 673 -33.18 1.87 1.43
C ALA A 673 -32.66 2.83 2.52
N GLY A 674 -31.63 3.61 2.18
CA GLY A 674 -30.85 4.37 3.14
C GLY A 674 -29.89 3.48 3.95
N VAL A 675 -29.79 3.79 5.24
CA VAL A 675 -28.90 3.16 6.23
C VAL A 675 -29.71 2.12 7.03
N LYS A 676 -29.12 0.96 7.37
CA LYS A 676 -29.81 -0.07 8.17
C LYS A 676 -30.36 0.52 9.49
N SER A 677 -31.58 0.14 9.88
CA SER A 677 -32.29 0.71 11.04
C SER A 677 -31.54 0.65 12.37
N ILE A 678 -30.65 -0.34 12.57
CA ILE A 678 -29.86 -0.51 13.81
C ILE A 678 -28.83 0.61 14.09
N LEU A 679 -28.71 1.59 13.19
CA LEU A 679 -27.64 2.58 13.13
C LEU A 679 -28.14 4.00 13.45
N ASP A 680 -27.23 4.95 13.55
CA ASP A 680 -27.50 6.38 13.72
C ASP A 680 -27.52 7.08 12.35
N ILE A 681 -28.72 7.44 11.89
CA ILE A 681 -28.92 8.06 10.58
C ILE A 681 -28.33 9.48 10.54
N GLY A 682 -28.53 10.28 11.58
CA GLY A 682 -28.05 11.66 11.63
C GLY A 682 -26.54 11.72 11.52
N ARG A 683 -25.83 10.96 12.38
CA ARG A 683 -24.36 10.90 12.36
C ARG A 683 -23.82 10.26 11.10
N THR A 684 -24.54 9.31 10.50
CA THR A 684 -24.16 8.75 9.20
C THR A 684 -24.21 9.80 8.09
N LEU A 685 -25.22 10.69 8.08
CA LEU A 685 -25.31 11.77 7.08
C LEU A 685 -24.20 12.80 7.26
N GLU A 686 -23.93 13.25 8.50
CA GLU A 686 -22.81 14.16 8.83
C GLU A 686 -21.45 13.58 8.41
N PHE A 687 -21.23 12.28 8.65
CA PHE A 687 -20.01 11.59 8.25
C PHE A 687 -19.86 11.52 6.72
N LEU A 688 -20.95 11.25 5.99
CA LEU A 688 -20.98 11.22 4.53
C LEU A 688 -20.76 12.60 3.91
N GLU A 689 -21.32 13.66 4.51
CA GLU A 689 -21.04 15.05 4.12
C GLU A 689 -19.56 15.39 4.31
N THR A 690 -18.99 15.06 5.48
CA THR A 690 -17.57 15.23 5.79
C THR A 690 -16.65 14.52 4.78
N HIS A 691 -17.08 13.37 4.25
CA HIS A 691 -16.34 12.59 3.23
C HIS A 691 -16.67 12.99 1.78
N GLY A 692 -17.41 14.07 1.55
CA GLY A 692 -17.74 14.58 0.21
C GLY A 692 -18.62 13.62 -0.61
N VAL A 693 -19.44 12.80 0.05
CA VAL A 693 -20.34 11.85 -0.62
C VAL A 693 -21.64 12.53 -1.00
N CYS A 694 -22.05 12.42 -2.26
CA CYS A 694 -23.32 12.98 -2.71
C CYS A 694 -24.48 12.08 -2.25
N VAL A 695 -25.31 12.57 -1.32
CA VAL A 695 -26.50 11.85 -0.82
C VAL A 695 -27.78 12.44 -1.43
N ALA A 696 -28.59 11.58 -2.05
CA ALA A 696 -29.84 11.94 -2.70
C ALA A 696 -30.99 11.00 -2.31
N THR A 697 -32.15 11.54 -1.95
CA THR A 697 -33.38 10.73 -1.84
C THR A 697 -33.99 10.53 -3.22
N TYR A 698 -34.46 9.31 -3.51
CA TYR A 698 -35.24 8.99 -4.70
C TYR A 698 -36.75 9.13 -4.43
N GLY A 699 -37.45 9.86 -5.31
CA GLY A 699 -38.88 10.19 -5.20
C GLY A 699 -39.13 11.66 -4.83
N LYS A 700 -40.38 12.02 -4.52
CA LYS A 700 -40.86 13.42 -4.44
C LYS A 700 -40.44 14.22 -3.19
N SER A 701 -39.57 13.69 -2.34
CA SER A 701 -39.23 14.29 -1.04
C SER A 701 -37.75 14.18 -0.75
N LYS A 702 -37.22 15.14 0.02
CA LYS A 702 -35.86 15.07 0.58
C LYS A 702 -35.75 14.18 1.82
N ASN A 703 -36.86 13.71 2.38
CA ASN A 703 -36.84 12.85 3.58
C ASN A 703 -35.95 11.63 3.33
N PHE A 704 -34.97 11.40 4.20
CA PHE A 704 -34.11 10.23 4.11
C PHE A 704 -34.89 9.01 4.66
N PRO A 705 -34.92 7.85 3.98
CA PRO A 705 -35.59 6.65 4.49
C PRO A 705 -34.80 5.98 5.61
N ALA A 706 -35.51 5.42 6.59
CA ALA A 706 -34.96 4.63 7.69
C ALA A 706 -35.17 3.13 7.44
N PHE A 707 -34.66 2.62 6.31
CA PHE A 707 -34.70 1.20 5.93
C PHE A 707 -36.13 0.61 5.80
N PHE A 708 -36.75 0.25 6.92
CA PHE A 708 -38.13 -0.24 6.99
C PHE A 708 -39.18 0.87 6.99
N SER A 709 -38.78 2.13 7.23
CA SER A 709 -39.67 3.30 7.16
C SER A 709 -39.28 4.22 6.00
N PRO A 710 -40.25 4.77 5.24
CA PRO A 710 -39.99 5.76 4.21
C PRO A 710 -39.57 7.13 4.78
N GLN A 711 -39.62 7.33 6.10
CA GLN A 711 -39.25 8.58 6.77
C GLN A 711 -38.41 8.31 8.01
N SER A 712 -37.28 9.02 8.15
CA SER A 712 -36.37 8.94 9.31
C SER A 712 -36.40 10.16 10.25
N GLY A 713 -37.04 11.26 9.83
CA GLY A 713 -36.89 12.57 10.46
C GLY A 713 -35.67 13.38 9.95
N PHE A 714 -34.75 12.76 9.21
CA PHE A 714 -33.62 13.42 8.56
C PHE A 714 -33.88 13.67 7.07
N THR A 715 -33.07 14.53 6.43
CA THR A 715 -33.18 14.88 5.01
C THR A 715 -31.86 14.72 4.25
N SER A 716 -31.93 14.26 3.01
CA SER A 716 -30.82 14.29 2.05
C SER A 716 -30.50 15.71 1.60
N SER A 717 -29.24 15.98 1.24
CA SER A 717 -28.83 17.28 0.67
C SER A 717 -29.56 17.58 -0.64
N CYS A 718 -29.77 16.57 -1.49
CA CYS A 718 -30.55 16.67 -2.73
C CYS A 718 -31.58 15.54 -2.88
N GLN A 719 -32.38 15.61 -3.95
CA GLN A 719 -33.44 14.67 -4.27
C GLN A 719 -33.54 14.52 -5.80
N VAL A 720 -34.01 13.36 -6.27
CA VAL A 720 -34.23 13.04 -7.69
C VAL A 720 -35.56 12.30 -7.85
N ASP A 721 -36.40 12.71 -8.81
CA ASP A 721 -37.78 12.19 -8.92
C ASP A 721 -37.89 10.87 -9.70
N ASN A 722 -36.92 10.59 -10.57
CA ASN A 722 -37.03 9.52 -11.56
C ASN A 722 -35.66 8.96 -12.01
N PRO A 723 -35.62 7.81 -12.71
CA PRO A 723 -34.36 7.16 -13.07
C PRO A 723 -33.47 7.98 -14.02
N ALA A 724 -34.06 8.89 -14.82
CA ALA A 724 -33.29 9.73 -15.74
C ALA A 724 -32.56 10.88 -15.02
N GLU A 725 -33.16 11.45 -13.98
CA GLU A 725 -32.50 12.43 -13.11
C GLU A 725 -31.40 11.80 -12.26
N ALA A 726 -31.67 10.65 -11.65
CA ALA A 726 -30.65 9.86 -10.94
C ALA A 726 -29.47 9.51 -11.86
N ALA A 727 -29.75 9.02 -13.08
CA ALA A 727 -28.72 8.79 -14.10
C ALA A 727 -27.94 10.05 -14.47
N LYS A 728 -28.60 11.21 -14.57
CA LYS A 728 -27.95 12.50 -14.85
C LYS A 728 -27.06 12.96 -13.70
N LEU A 729 -27.46 12.75 -12.44
CA LEU A 729 -26.66 13.01 -11.26
C LEU A 729 -25.37 12.19 -11.31
N ILE A 730 -25.49 10.86 -11.42
CA ILE A 730 -24.35 9.92 -11.49
C ILE A 730 -23.42 10.27 -12.68
N ALA A 731 -23.99 10.52 -13.87
CA ALA A 731 -23.22 10.90 -15.06
C ALA A 731 -22.49 12.24 -14.91
N SER A 732 -22.94 13.12 -14.01
CA SER A 732 -22.30 14.40 -13.71
C SER A 732 -21.12 14.18 -12.78
N THR A 733 -21.30 13.45 -11.67
CA THR A 733 -20.24 13.03 -10.74
C THR A 733 -19.07 12.37 -11.47
N LEU A 734 -19.37 11.37 -12.32
CA LEU A 734 -18.36 10.68 -13.13
C LEU A 734 -17.64 11.62 -14.11
N SER A 735 -18.34 12.59 -14.71
CA SER A 735 -17.73 13.54 -15.66
C SER A 735 -16.89 14.63 -15.00
N LEU A 736 -17.05 14.86 -13.69
CA LEU A 736 -16.23 15.77 -12.90
C LEU A 736 -14.94 15.11 -12.37
N GLY A 737 -14.77 13.80 -12.53
CA GLY A 737 -13.59 13.06 -12.06
C GLY A 737 -13.51 12.95 -10.52
N LEU A 738 -14.61 13.21 -9.82
CA LEU A 738 -14.67 13.12 -8.35
C LEU A 738 -14.35 11.70 -7.88
N GLN A 739 -13.57 11.58 -6.82
CA GLN A 739 -13.15 10.31 -6.22
C GLN A 739 -14.10 9.86 -5.09
N SER A 740 -15.33 10.37 -5.06
CA SER A 740 -16.38 9.97 -4.12
C SER A 740 -17.60 9.39 -4.86
N GLY A 741 -18.30 8.50 -4.17
CA GLY A 741 -19.51 7.84 -4.63
C GLY A 741 -20.76 8.69 -4.46
N VAL A 742 -21.90 8.09 -4.83
CA VAL A 742 -23.23 8.68 -4.70
C VAL A 742 -24.10 7.71 -3.93
N LEU A 743 -24.78 8.16 -2.87
CA LEU A 743 -25.80 7.37 -2.18
C LEU A 743 -27.18 7.79 -2.67
N LEU A 744 -27.90 6.88 -3.31
CA LEU A 744 -29.29 7.04 -3.72
C LEU A 744 -30.21 6.26 -2.79
N ALA A 745 -30.83 6.99 -1.86
CA ALA A 745 -31.70 6.43 -0.85
C ALA A 745 -33.14 6.29 -1.38
N VAL A 746 -33.57 5.04 -1.60
CA VAL A 746 -34.87 4.66 -2.18
C VAL A 746 -35.81 4.20 -1.05
N PRO A 747 -36.93 4.89 -0.78
CA PRO A 747 -37.89 4.44 0.22
C PRO A 747 -38.45 3.04 -0.06
N ILE A 748 -38.75 2.29 1.01
CA ILE A 748 -39.53 1.04 0.94
C ILE A 748 -40.90 1.27 0.27
N PRO A 749 -41.44 0.31 -0.50
CA PRO A 749 -42.79 0.43 -1.07
C PRO A 749 -43.86 0.70 -0.02
N GLU A 750 -44.82 1.57 -0.36
CA GLU A 750 -45.87 2.06 0.55
C GLU A 750 -46.72 0.92 1.15
N GLU A 751 -46.96 -0.13 0.38
CA GLU A 751 -47.67 -1.35 0.81
C GLU A 751 -46.97 -2.12 1.96
N HIS A 752 -45.65 -1.95 2.11
CA HIS A 752 -44.85 -2.54 3.18
C HIS A 752 -44.45 -1.51 4.27
N ALA A 753 -44.59 -0.21 4.00
CA ALA A 753 -44.24 0.86 4.93
C ALA A 753 -45.07 0.85 6.23
N ALA A 754 -46.30 0.33 6.20
CA ALA A 754 -47.19 0.27 7.36
C ALA A 754 -46.63 -0.58 8.54
N ALA A 755 -45.73 -1.53 8.26
CA ALA A 755 -45.03 -2.31 9.28
C ALA A 755 -43.82 -1.57 9.87
N GLY A 756 -43.34 -0.50 9.23
CA GLY A 756 -42.07 0.16 9.54
C GLY A 756 -41.96 0.65 10.98
N GLN A 757 -43.02 1.25 11.53
CA GLN A 757 -43.04 1.71 12.92
C GLN A 757 -42.97 0.54 13.92
N GLN A 758 -43.73 -0.54 13.68
CA GLN A 758 -43.67 -1.75 14.51
C GLN A 758 -42.24 -2.37 14.49
N ILE A 759 -41.58 -2.34 13.33
CA ILE A 759 -40.22 -2.87 13.18
C ILE A 759 -39.19 -1.97 13.88
N GLU A 760 -39.34 -0.64 13.82
CA GLU A 760 -38.42 0.30 14.51
C GLU A 760 -38.55 0.21 16.04
N GLU A 761 -39.76 0.03 16.57
CA GLU A 761 -39.99 -0.26 17.99
C GLU A 761 -39.30 -1.58 18.41
N ALA A 762 -39.38 -2.62 17.57
CA ALA A 762 -38.65 -3.88 17.79
C ALA A 762 -37.13 -3.73 17.68
N VAL A 763 -36.62 -2.89 16.77
CA VAL A 763 -35.18 -2.56 16.65
C VAL A 763 -34.69 -1.87 17.91
N GLN A 764 -35.43 -0.87 18.42
CA GLN A 764 -35.06 -0.18 19.65
C GLN A 764 -35.05 -1.12 20.87
N ALA A 765 -36.02 -2.03 20.98
CA ALA A 765 -36.03 -3.05 22.01
C ALA A 765 -34.82 -4.01 21.91
N ALA A 766 -34.50 -4.47 20.70
CA ALA A 766 -33.38 -5.37 20.44
C ALA A 766 -32.00 -4.71 20.67
N VAL A 767 -31.84 -3.42 20.32
CA VAL A 767 -30.63 -2.64 20.64
C VAL A 767 -30.46 -2.52 22.16
N THR A 768 -31.51 -2.14 22.89
CA THR A 768 -31.46 -2.05 24.36
C THR A 768 -31.12 -3.40 25.01
N GLU A 769 -31.67 -4.51 24.50
CA GLU A 769 -31.34 -5.85 24.97
C GLU A 769 -29.88 -6.26 24.64
N ALA A 770 -29.36 -5.87 23.48
CA ALA A 770 -27.96 -6.12 23.09
C ALA A 770 -26.98 -5.38 24.02
N SER A 771 -27.25 -4.10 24.31
CA SER A 771 -26.48 -3.29 25.26
C SER A 771 -26.55 -3.87 26.68
N ALA A 772 -27.73 -4.26 27.16
CA ALA A 772 -27.91 -4.87 28.48
C ALA A 772 -27.19 -6.23 28.63
N LYS A 773 -26.99 -6.96 27.52
CA LYS A 773 -26.24 -8.22 27.45
C LYS A 773 -24.75 -8.04 27.12
N ALA A 774 -24.26 -6.80 27.00
CA ALA A 774 -22.89 -6.46 26.60
C ALA A 774 -22.42 -7.12 25.29
N ILE A 775 -23.34 -7.35 24.35
CA ILE A 775 -23.02 -7.87 23.02
C ILE A 775 -22.32 -6.74 22.26
N THR A 776 -21.13 -7.00 21.72
CA THR A 776 -20.26 -5.97 21.12
C THR A 776 -19.60 -6.46 19.83
N GLY A 777 -19.15 -5.52 18.99
CA GLY A 777 -18.47 -5.82 17.73
C GLY A 777 -19.33 -6.61 16.74
N ARG A 778 -18.74 -7.62 16.10
CA ARG A 778 -19.33 -8.33 14.95
C ARG A 778 -20.64 -9.07 15.28
N ASP A 779 -20.85 -9.42 16.54
CA ASP A 779 -21.97 -10.26 17.01
C ASP A 779 -23.25 -9.44 17.31
N VAL A 780 -23.15 -8.10 17.33
CA VAL A 780 -24.28 -7.17 17.55
C VAL A 780 -25.31 -7.26 16.43
N THR A 781 -24.88 -7.24 15.17
CA THR A 781 -25.79 -7.22 14.02
C THR A 781 -26.60 -8.52 13.88
N PRO A 782 -26.01 -9.73 13.96
CA PRO A 782 -26.78 -10.98 13.94
C PRO A 782 -27.80 -11.07 15.08
N PHE A 783 -27.40 -10.72 16.31
CA PHE A 783 -28.29 -10.73 17.47
C PHE A 783 -29.51 -9.82 17.28
N ILE A 784 -29.30 -8.57 16.85
CA ILE A 784 -30.40 -7.62 16.64
C ILE A 784 -31.31 -8.10 15.52
N LEU A 785 -30.78 -8.59 14.39
CA LEU A 785 -31.60 -9.06 13.27
C LEU A 785 -32.46 -10.28 13.65
N GLN A 786 -31.89 -11.25 14.38
CA GLN A 786 -32.66 -12.38 14.90
C GLN A 786 -33.78 -11.89 15.84
N LYS A 787 -33.44 -11.04 16.82
CA LYS A 787 -34.39 -10.53 17.80
C LYS A 787 -35.52 -9.70 17.17
N VAL A 788 -35.22 -8.88 16.17
CA VAL A 788 -36.22 -8.11 15.42
C VAL A 788 -37.13 -9.03 14.61
N ASN A 789 -36.62 -10.13 14.05
CA ASN A 789 -37.43 -11.11 13.34
C ASN A 789 -38.38 -11.86 14.28
N GLU A 790 -37.92 -12.22 15.49
CA GLU A 790 -38.74 -12.80 16.56
C GLU A 790 -39.84 -11.83 17.02
N LEU A 791 -39.48 -10.59 17.34
CA LEU A 791 -40.42 -9.56 17.84
C LEU A 791 -41.44 -9.07 16.81
N THR A 792 -41.19 -9.29 15.51
CA THR A 792 -42.08 -8.85 14.42
C THR A 792 -42.80 -10.00 13.72
N GLU A 793 -42.72 -11.22 14.24
CA GLU A 793 -43.38 -12.42 13.67
C GLU A 793 -43.05 -12.65 12.19
N GLY A 794 -41.79 -12.39 11.79
CA GLY A 794 -41.34 -12.53 10.40
C GLY A 794 -41.67 -11.35 9.46
N LYS A 795 -42.39 -10.31 9.93
CA LYS A 795 -42.71 -9.13 9.08
C LYS A 795 -41.47 -8.35 8.67
N SER A 796 -40.44 -8.27 9.53
CA SER A 796 -39.18 -7.59 9.17
C SER A 796 -38.45 -8.26 8.01
N LEU A 797 -38.48 -9.60 7.93
CA LEU A 797 -37.90 -10.35 6.83
C LEU A 797 -38.66 -10.10 5.51
N GLN A 798 -39.99 -10.10 5.55
CA GLN A 798 -40.82 -9.77 4.38
C GLN A 798 -40.57 -8.33 3.88
N ALA A 799 -40.51 -7.36 4.79
CA ALA A 799 -40.18 -5.98 4.46
C ALA A 799 -38.75 -5.82 3.89
N ASN A 800 -37.79 -6.61 4.37
CA ASN A 800 -36.41 -6.62 3.88
C ASN A 800 -36.31 -7.18 2.44
N ILE A 801 -37.02 -8.26 2.14
CA ILE A 801 -37.11 -8.80 0.77
C ILE A 801 -37.76 -7.75 -0.16
N ALA A 802 -38.87 -7.15 0.27
CA ALA A 802 -39.58 -6.14 -0.53
C ALA A 802 -38.75 -4.88 -0.84
N LEU A 803 -38.00 -4.34 0.15
CA LEU A 803 -37.11 -3.20 -0.11
C LEU A 803 -35.93 -3.60 -1.02
N ILE A 804 -35.38 -4.81 -0.89
CA ILE A 804 -34.32 -5.29 -1.78
C ILE A 804 -34.83 -5.40 -3.23
N HIS A 805 -36.03 -5.95 -3.44
CA HIS A 805 -36.67 -6.04 -4.75
C HIS A 805 -36.96 -4.66 -5.36
N ASN A 806 -37.42 -3.71 -4.55
CA ASN A 806 -37.63 -2.34 -5.00
C ASN A 806 -36.31 -1.65 -5.40
N ASN A 807 -35.27 -1.80 -4.59
CA ASN A 807 -33.94 -1.26 -4.88
C ASN A 807 -33.35 -1.88 -6.15
N ALA A 808 -33.53 -3.19 -6.36
CA ALA A 808 -33.11 -3.90 -7.57
C ALA A 808 -33.81 -3.35 -8.82
N ARG A 809 -35.13 -3.14 -8.73
CA ARG A 809 -35.92 -2.53 -9.80
C ARG A 809 -35.45 -1.11 -10.13
N VAL A 810 -35.42 -0.22 -9.13
CA VAL A 810 -35.04 1.19 -9.31
C VAL A 810 -33.58 1.31 -9.78
N GLY A 811 -32.66 0.56 -9.18
CA GLY A 811 -31.24 0.56 -9.58
C GLY A 811 -31.02 0.09 -11.01
N SER A 812 -31.75 -0.93 -11.46
CA SER A 812 -31.72 -1.42 -12.85
C SER A 812 -32.23 -0.36 -13.82
N GLN A 813 -33.35 0.29 -13.51
CA GLN A 813 -33.89 1.39 -14.32
C GLN A 813 -32.91 2.57 -14.42
N ILE A 814 -32.21 2.90 -13.33
CA ILE A 814 -31.15 3.92 -13.29
C ILE A 814 -29.95 3.50 -14.14
N ALA A 815 -29.48 2.26 -14.02
CA ALA A 815 -28.37 1.72 -14.84
C ALA A 815 -28.72 1.76 -16.34
N CYS A 816 -29.94 1.34 -16.71
CA CYS A 816 -30.46 1.42 -18.08
C CYS A 816 -30.57 2.88 -18.58
N ALA A 817 -31.03 3.81 -17.74
CA ALA A 817 -31.09 5.24 -18.09
C ALA A 817 -29.70 5.87 -18.25
N LEU A 818 -28.76 5.53 -17.37
CA LEU A 818 -27.36 5.97 -17.41
C LEU A 818 -26.65 5.42 -18.64
N SER A 819 -26.80 4.13 -18.95
CA SER A 819 -26.31 3.52 -20.19
C SER A 819 -26.89 4.23 -21.42
N LYS A 820 -28.21 4.48 -21.47
CA LYS A 820 -28.84 5.27 -22.55
C LYS A 820 -28.29 6.70 -22.63
N GLN A 821 -27.96 7.36 -21.52
CA GLN A 821 -27.41 8.72 -21.50
C GLN A 821 -25.94 8.78 -21.92
N MET A 822 -25.11 7.86 -21.43
CA MET A 822 -23.70 7.70 -21.85
C MET A 822 -23.62 7.31 -23.32
N ASN A 823 -24.49 6.40 -23.77
CA ASN A 823 -24.63 6.04 -25.18
C ASN A 823 -25.22 7.18 -26.01
N LYS A 824 -26.11 8.05 -25.49
CA LYS A 824 -26.53 9.29 -26.17
C LYS A 824 -25.43 10.36 -26.22
N ARG A 825 -24.50 10.41 -25.26
CA ARG A 825 -23.27 11.23 -25.36
C ARG A 825 -22.35 10.67 -26.47
N LYS A 826 -22.08 9.35 -26.46
CA LYS A 826 -21.38 8.65 -27.56
C LYS A 826 -22.11 8.74 -28.90
N LEU A 827 -23.44 8.81 -28.93
CA LEU A 827 -24.23 8.97 -30.15
C LEU A 827 -24.28 10.42 -30.61
N ARG A 828 -24.25 11.43 -29.72
CA ARG A 828 -24.11 12.84 -30.12
C ARG A 828 -22.71 13.16 -30.65
N SER A 829 -21.66 12.54 -30.10
CA SER A 829 -20.35 12.57 -30.76
C SER A 829 -20.39 11.79 -32.09
N ARG A 830 -21.09 10.65 -32.17
CA ARG A 830 -21.27 9.92 -33.46
C ARG A 830 -22.18 10.59 -34.48
N THR A 831 -23.18 11.41 -34.13
CA THR A 831 -24.03 12.11 -35.11
C THR A 831 -23.41 13.42 -35.59
N HIS A 832 -22.47 13.99 -34.83
CA HIS A 832 -21.49 14.93 -35.39
C HIS A 832 -20.41 14.23 -36.23
N HIS A 833 -20.25 12.90 -36.13
CA HIS A 833 -19.39 12.10 -37.01
C HIS A 833 -20.14 11.32 -38.11
N SER A 834 -21.47 11.38 -38.24
CA SER A 834 -22.18 10.63 -39.30
C SER A 834 -22.20 11.35 -40.65
N GLN A 835 -21.40 12.41 -40.81
CA GLN A 835 -21.07 13.06 -42.09
C GLN A 835 -19.57 13.27 -42.32
N GLN A 836 -18.68 12.75 -41.45
CA GLN A 836 -17.24 12.73 -41.71
C GLN A 836 -16.64 11.34 -41.44
N SER A 837 -15.68 11.00 -42.29
CA SER A 837 -15.02 9.70 -42.41
C SER A 837 -14.21 9.28 -41.18
N GLN A 838 -13.76 8.01 -41.19
CA GLN A 838 -12.63 7.42 -40.44
C GLN A 838 -12.02 8.28 -39.33
N SER A 839 -12.11 7.83 -38.07
CA SER A 839 -11.60 8.56 -36.89
C SER A 839 -10.17 9.06 -37.08
N GLU A 840 -10.04 10.36 -37.31
CA GLU A 840 -8.78 11.06 -37.47
C GLU A 840 -8.03 11.11 -36.14
N THR A 841 -6.70 10.99 -36.20
CA THR A 841 -5.84 11.18 -35.03
C THR A 841 -5.41 12.64 -34.97
N ASP A 842 -6.00 13.41 -34.06
CA ASP A 842 -5.74 14.85 -33.93
C ASP A 842 -4.25 15.21 -33.75
N ILE A 843 -3.42 14.28 -33.26
CA ILE A 843 -1.99 14.48 -33.02
C ILE A 843 -1.20 13.30 -33.57
N VAL A 844 -0.10 13.58 -34.27
CA VAL A 844 0.90 12.57 -34.69
C VAL A 844 2.24 12.91 -34.06
N VAL A 845 2.95 11.90 -33.55
CA VAL A 845 4.29 12.06 -32.96
C VAL A 845 5.27 11.17 -33.71
N ILE A 846 6.30 11.76 -34.30
CA ILE A 846 7.33 11.07 -35.08
C ILE A 846 8.65 11.21 -34.32
N GLY A 847 9.21 10.10 -33.84
CA GLY A 847 10.45 10.21 -33.08
C GLY A 847 11.00 8.94 -32.47
N GLY A 848 12.08 9.11 -31.71
CA GLY A 848 12.83 8.03 -31.12
C GLY A 848 12.14 7.38 -29.91
N ILE A 849 12.39 6.10 -29.78
CA ILE A 849 12.13 5.26 -28.60
C ILE A 849 13.44 4.58 -28.23
N ASN A 850 13.74 4.47 -26.93
CA ASN A 850 15.03 3.97 -26.44
C ASN A 850 14.85 3.07 -25.20
N VAL A 851 15.87 2.28 -24.90
CA VAL A 851 16.08 1.61 -23.62
C VAL A 851 17.31 2.22 -22.94
N ASP A 852 17.10 2.89 -21.83
CA ASP A 852 18.13 3.66 -21.12
C ASP A 852 18.68 2.83 -19.94
N PHE A 853 20.00 2.66 -19.89
CA PHE A 853 20.72 2.00 -18.81
C PHE A 853 21.50 3.05 -17.99
N ILE A 854 21.11 3.26 -16.74
CA ILE A 854 21.76 4.23 -15.84
C ILE A 854 22.68 3.46 -14.90
N ALA A 855 23.99 3.52 -15.16
CA ALA A 855 25.03 2.91 -14.36
C ALA A 855 25.56 3.90 -13.32
N LYS A 856 25.20 3.75 -12.05
CA LYS A 856 25.64 4.62 -10.95
C LYS A 856 26.82 4.03 -10.20
N GLY A 857 27.96 4.73 -10.18
CA GLY A 857 29.12 4.36 -9.37
C GLY A 857 28.87 4.56 -7.86
N LYS A 858 29.41 3.67 -7.03
CA LYS A 858 29.44 3.77 -5.55
C LYS A 858 30.60 4.63 -5.03
N LYS A 859 31.33 5.31 -5.91
CA LYS A 859 32.45 6.20 -5.56
C LYS A 859 32.21 7.59 -6.16
N LYS A 860 32.68 8.62 -5.46
CA LYS A 860 32.63 10.03 -5.91
C LYS A 860 33.24 10.27 -7.29
N THR A 861 34.22 9.46 -7.70
CA THR A 861 34.83 9.52 -9.04
C THR A 861 34.81 8.15 -9.71
N ILE A 862 34.52 8.15 -11.01
CA ILE A 862 34.66 6.97 -11.88
C ILE A 862 36.11 6.92 -12.39
N GLN A 863 36.77 5.78 -12.25
CA GLN A 863 38.13 5.57 -12.77
C GLN A 863 38.06 4.81 -14.09
N PHE A 864 38.44 5.46 -15.19
CA PHE A 864 38.48 4.84 -16.52
C PHE A 864 39.59 3.77 -16.61
N GLY A 865 39.37 2.73 -17.42
CA GLY A 865 40.32 1.63 -17.61
C GLY A 865 40.22 0.49 -16.60
N GLN A 866 39.25 0.49 -15.69
CA GLN A 866 39.00 -0.58 -14.72
C GLN A 866 37.52 -0.77 -14.41
N THR A 867 37.17 -1.89 -13.76
CA THR A 867 35.83 -2.13 -13.21
C THR A 867 35.57 -1.22 -12.01
N ASN A 868 34.47 -0.47 -12.04
CA ASN A 868 34.05 0.38 -10.92
C ASN A 868 32.85 -0.25 -10.20
N PRO A 869 32.83 -0.33 -8.85
CA PRO A 869 31.68 -0.84 -8.12
C PRO A 869 30.51 0.14 -8.27
N GLY A 870 29.32 -0.39 -8.60
CA GLY A 870 28.15 0.42 -8.93
C GLY A 870 26.84 -0.36 -8.83
N SER A 871 25.75 0.26 -9.29
CA SER A 871 24.48 -0.37 -9.63
C SER A 871 24.08 0.05 -11.05
N VAL A 872 23.26 -0.75 -11.73
CA VAL A 872 22.69 -0.42 -13.04
C VAL A 872 21.17 -0.49 -12.95
N CYS A 873 20.50 0.55 -13.42
CA CYS A 873 19.05 0.62 -13.54
C CYS A 873 18.66 0.64 -15.02
N GLN A 874 17.60 -0.06 -15.40
CA GLN A 874 17.00 0.02 -16.73
C GLN A 874 15.74 0.87 -16.67
N SER A 875 15.62 1.82 -17.57
CA SER A 875 14.43 2.64 -17.79
C SER A 875 14.12 2.72 -19.29
N PHE A 876 12.92 3.16 -19.65
CA PHE A 876 12.55 3.37 -21.04
C PHE A 876 12.68 4.85 -21.41
N GLY A 877 13.29 5.10 -22.57
CA GLY A 877 13.77 6.40 -23.04
C GLY A 877 13.17 6.83 -24.38
N GLY A 878 13.80 7.83 -25.02
CA GLY A 878 13.39 8.39 -26.31
C GLY A 878 12.44 9.58 -26.20
N VAL A 879 12.74 10.66 -26.93
CA VAL A 879 12.03 11.94 -26.82
C VAL A 879 10.67 11.89 -27.51
N GLY A 880 10.59 11.32 -28.72
CA GLY A 880 9.32 11.02 -29.37
C GLY A 880 8.40 10.16 -28.50
N ARG A 881 8.94 9.10 -27.90
CA ARG A 881 8.18 8.24 -26.97
C ARG A 881 7.73 9.00 -25.73
N ASN A 882 8.57 9.83 -25.11
CA ASN A 882 8.20 10.68 -23.97
C ASN A 882 7.04 11.65 -24.29
N ILE A 883 7.05 12.27 -25.47
CA ILE A 883 5.97 13.17 -25.93
C ILE A 883 4.67 12.37 -26.12
N ALA A 884 4.74 11.25 -26.84
CA ALA A 884 3.57 10.40 -27.11
C ALA A 884 2.99 9.75 -25.82
N ASP A 885 3.84 9.35 -24.87
CA ASP A 885 3.45 8.84 -23.56
C ASP A 885 2.73 9.92 -22.74
N SER A 886 3.31 11.12 -22.65
CA SER A 886 2.74 12.25 -21.91
C SER A 886 1.36 12.64 -22.46
N LEU A 887 1.23 12.77 -23.78
CA LEU A 887 -0.04 13.03 -24.45
C LEU A 887 -1.07 11.91 -24.24
N SER A 888 -0.64 10.64 -24.25
CA SER A 888 -1.51 9.49 -23.97
C SER A 888 -2.04 9.51 -22.54
N ARG A 889 -1.20 9.88 -21.56
CA ARG A 889 -1.58 10.04 -20.15
C ARG A 889 -2.50 11.23 -19.89
N LEU A 890 -2.39 12.29 -20.71
CA LEU A 890 -3.32 13.43 -20.71
C LEU A 890 -4.67 13.13 -21.41
N GLY A 891 -4.89 11.90 -21.87
CA GLY A 891 -6.17 11.45 -22.44
C GLY A 891 -6.29 11.59 -23.96
N HIS A 892 -5.24 12.09 -24.64
CA HIS A 892 -5.17 12.05 -26.10
C HIS A 892 -4.78 10.64 -26.58
N ARG A 893 -4.85 10.40 -27.90
CA ARG A 893 -4.41 9.14 -28.53
C ARG A 893 -3.50 9.43 -29.72
N PRO A 894 -2.32 10.03 -29.50
CA PRO A 894 -1.43 10.38 -30.59
C PRO A 894 -0.99 9.12 -31.34
N LEU A 895 -0.97 9.16 -32.68
CA LEU A 895 -0.30 8.12 -33.45
C LEU A 895 1.21 8.27 -33.25
N PHE A 896 1.86 7.26 -32.66
CA PHE A 896 3.31 7.26 -32.49
C PHE A 896 3.99 6.51 -33.65
N ILE A 897 4.80 7.22 -34.42
CA ILE A 897 5.57 6.71 -35.55
C ILE A 897 7.05 6.60 -35.15
N SER A 898 7.60 5.39 -35.21
CA SER A 898 8.96 5.09 -34.73
C SER A 898 9.52 3.78 -35.33
N ALA A 899 10.74 3.40 -34.92
CA ALA A 899 11.38 2.14 -35.28
C ALA A 899 12.09 1.50 -34.07
N VAL A 900 11.96 0.18 -33.93
CA VAL A 900 12.64 -0.67 -32.94
C VAL A 900 13.20 -1.93 -33.61
N GLY A 901 14.13 -2.61 -32.95
CA GLY A 901 14.65 -3.89 -33.41
C GLY A 901 13.63 -5.02 -33.25
N ALA A 902 14.02 -6.23 -33.70
CA ALA A 902 13.33 -7.47 -33.36
C ALA A 902 14.03 -8.20 -32.20
N ASP A 903 14.30 -7.46 -31.11
CA ASP A 903 15.07 -7.92 -29.95
C ASP A 903 14.27 -7.87 -28.63
N SER A 904 14.80 -8.47 -27.57
CA SER A 904 14.15 -8.47 -26.24
C SER A 904 13.95 -7.07 -25.65
N ASN A 905 14.77 -6.09 -26.06
CA ASN A 905 14.64 -4.68 -25.68
C ASN A 905 13.37 -4.06 -26.28
N SER A 906 13.05 -4.36 -27.55
CA SER A 906 11.80 -3.95 -28.20
C SER A 906 10.56 -4.54 -27.51
N ASP A 907 10.60 -5.83 -27.13
CA ASP A 907 9.48 -6.45 -26.42
C ASP A 907 9.26 -5.81 -25.04
N ALA A 908 10.34 -5.53 -24.31
CA ALA A 908 10.28 -4.87 -23.00
C ALA A 908 9.67 -3.47 -23.09
N VAL A 909 10.12 -2.64 -24.05
CA VAL A 909 9.62 -1.26 -24.19
C VAL A 909 8.20 -1.20 -24.78
N LEU A 910 7.86 -2.06 -25.76
CA LEU A 910 6.50 -2.12 -26.30
C LEU A 910 5.50 -2.66 -25.27
N ASN A 911 5.91 -3.58 -24.39
CA ASN A 911 5.10 -4.02 -23.26
C ASN A 911 4.85 -2.89 -22.24
N TYR A 912 5.84 -2.01 -22.01
CA TYR A 912 5.67 -0.81 -21.18
C TYR A 912 4.74 0.23 -21.84
N CYS A 913 4.80 0.38 -23.16
CA CYS A 913 4.01 1.35 -23.94
C CYS A 913 2.60 0.86 -24.35
N LYS A 914 2.04 -0.18 -23.72
CA LYS A 914 0.74 -0.79 -24.09
C LYS A 914 -0.47 0.15 -24.07
N HIS A 915 -0.41 1.27 -23.35
CA HIS A 915 -1.45 2.29 -23.29
C HIS A 915 -1.34 3.36 -24.40
N MET A 916 -0.25 3.36 -25.17
CA MET A 916 0.00 4.27 -26.29
C MET A 916 -0.46 3.65 -27.61
N ASN A 917 -0.78 4.48 -28.61
CA ASN A 917 -1.03 4.01 -29.97
C ASN A 917 0.30 3.79 -30.72
N THR A 918 0.90 2.61 -30.53
CA THR A 918 2.16 2.18 -31.16
C THR A 918 1.99 1.55 -32.56
N SER A 919 0.83 1.71 -33.21
CA SER A 919 0.57 1.12 -34.54
C SER A 919 1.46 1.68 -35.67
N GLY A 920 2.14 2.81 -35.45
CA GLY A 920 3.16 3.36 -36.35
C GLY A 920 4.60 2.97 -35.99
N VAL A 921 4.83 2.03 -35.08
CA VAL A 921 6.17 1.59 -34.68
C VAL A 921 6.58 0.35 -35.48
N SER A 922 7.58 0.50 -36.36
CA SER A 922 8.16 -0.61 -37.11
C SER A 922 9.05 -1.48 -36.24
N ARG A 923 9.01 -2.81 -36.44
CA ARG A 923 10.01 -3.76 -35.88
C ARG A 923 10.89 -4.26 -37.02
N LEU A 924 12.21 -4.13 -36.89
CA LEU A 924 13.20 -4.43 -37.93
C LEU A 924 14.12 -5.57 -37.50
N GLU A 925 14.20 -6.64 -38.31
CA GLU A 925 14.92 -7.88 -37.93
C GLU A 925 16.44 -7.73 -37.86
N GLU A 926 17.03 -6.91 -38.73
CA GLU A 926 18.50 -6.72 -38.82
C GLU A 926 19.00 -5.47 -38.06
N GLN A 927 18.24 -4.96 -37.09
CA GLN A 927 18.60 -3.76 -36.32
C GLN A 927 18.38 -3.98 -34.83
N SER A 928 19.22 -3.37 -33.99
CA SER A 928 19.05 -3.33 -32.54
C SER A 928 18.11 -2.18 -32.13
N THR A 929 17.29 -2.40 -31.10
CA THR A 929 16.53 -1.31 -30.48
C THR A 929 17.48 -0.30 -29.85
N ALA A 930 17.22 1.00 -30.06
CA ALA A 930 18.11 2.04 -29.57
C ALA A 930 18.33 1.94 -28.06
N THR A 931 19.59 1.99 -27.62
CA THR A 931 19.97 1.97 -26.21
C THR A 931 20.78 3.20 -25.82
N TYR A 932 20.67 3.64 -24.56
CA TYR A 932 21.47 4.73 -24.03
C TYR A 932 22.04 4.37 -22.66
N CYS A 933 23.36 4.22 -22.57
CA CYS A 933 24.07 3.99 -21.32
C CYS A 933 24.58 5.32 -20.73
N ALA A 934 24.06 5.71 -19.58
CA ALA A 934 24.52 6.85 -18.79
C ALA A 934 25.30 6.36 -17.56
N VAL A 935 26.62 6.57 -17.55
CA VAL A 935 27.47 6.32 -16.39
C VAL A 935 27.52 7.58 -15.53
N ILE A 936 26.98 7.51 -14.32
CA ILE A 936 26.91 8.62 -13.36
C ILE A 936 27.75 8.33 -12.11
N THR A 937 28.28 9.39 -11.49
CA THR A 937 28.99 9.31 -10.20
C THR A 937 28.04 9.02 -9.04
N GLU A 938 28.59 8.79 -7.84
CA GLU A 938 27.82 8.71 -6.60
C GLU A 938 26.94 9.96 -6.35
N SER A 939 27.44 11.15 -6.71
CA SER A 939 26.72 12.44 -6.65
C SER A 939 25.64 12.60 -7.72
N GLY A 940 25.56 11.70 -8.72
CA GLY A 940 24.61 11.79 -9.84
C GLY A 940 25.08 12.66 -11.01
N GLU A 941 26.36 13.04 -11.04
CA GLU A 941 26.95 13.77 -12.17
C GLU A 941 27.25 12.80 -13.32
N LEU A 942 26.94 13.19 -14.56
CA LEU A 942 27.20 12.38 -15.74
C LEU A 942 28.70 12.32 -16.04
N SER A 943 29.28 11.13 -15.93
CA SER A 943 30.69 10.87 -16.23
C SER A 943 30.92 10.43 -17.69
N LEU A 944 29.97 9.69 -18.27
CA LEU A 944 30.00 9.23 -19.66
C LEU A 944 28.58 8.91 -20.12
N GLY A 945 28.20 9.38 -21.32
CA GLY A 945 27.01 8.93 -22.03
C GLY A 945 27.41 8.21 -23.31
N LEU A 946 26.84 7.04 -23.58
CA LEU A 946 27.01 6.27 -24.82
C LEU A 946 25.63 5.91 -25.35
N GLY A 947 25.35 6.23 -26.61
CA GLY A 947 24.08 5.89 -27.26
C GLY A 947 24.31 5.06 -28.51
N ASP A 948 23.67 3.90 -28.58
CA ASP A 948 23.40 3.20 -29.83
C ASP A 948 22.00 3.64 -30.28
N MET A 949 21.91 4.51 -31.28
CA MET A 949 20.65 5.13 -31.72
C MET A 949 20.47 5.09 -33.23
N ASP A 950 21.29 4.31 -33.95
CA ASP A 950 21.34 4.32 -35.42
C ASP A 950 20.01 3.89 -36.05
N ILE A 951 19.22 3.06 -35.36
CA ILE A 951 17.87 2.67 -35.80
C ILE A 951 16.91 3.86 -35.95
N HIS A 952 17.14 5.00 -35.29
CA HIS A 952 16.34 6.21 -35.52
C HIS A 952 16.51 6.75 -36.96
N GLN A 953 17.59 6.39 -37.67
CA GLN A 953 17.75 6.71 -39.09
C GLN A 953 16.76 5.94 -40.00
N GLN A 954 16.20 4.84 -39.51
CA GLN A 954 15.20 4.04 -40.24
C GLN A 954 13.80 4.68 -40.25
N ILE A 955 13.60 5.76 -39.47
CA ILE A 955 12.39 6.60 -39.52
C ILE A 955 12.50 7.54 -40.74
N THR A 956 12.52 6.97 -41.93
CA THR A 956 12.74 7.66 -43.20
C THR A 956 11.48 8.37 -43.70
N GLU A 957 11.65 9.33 -44.61
CA GLU A 957 10.56 9.95 -45.38
C GLU A 957 9.66 8.89 -46.07
N GLN A 958 10.25 7.80 -46.55
CA GLN A 958 9.56 6.71 -47.23
C GLN A 958 8.69 5.90 -46.26
N TYR A 959 9.15 5.69 -45.02
CA TYR A 959 8.33 5.06 -43.98
C TYR A 959 7.22 6.00 -43.51
N VAL A 960 7.55 7.26 -43.20
CA VAL A 960 6.60 8.26 -42.71
C VAL A 960 5.50 8.58 -43.72
N SER A 961 5.81 8.58 -45.03
CA SER A 961 4.80 8.82 -46.09
C SER A 961 3.69 7.75 -46.16
N GLN A 962 3.89 6.56 -45.58
CA GLN A 962 2.84 5.53 -45.47
C GLN A 962 1.68 6.01 -44.56
N PHE A 963 1.94 6.99 -43.70
CA PHE A 963 0.98 7.61 -42.78
C PHE A 963 0.52 9.00 -43.27
N GLU A 964 0.71 9.34 -44.55
CA GLU A 964 0.37 10.67 -45.10
C GLU A 964 -1.08 11.08 -44.80
N LYS A 965 -2.05 10.15 -44.86
CA LYS A 965 -3.45 10.45 -44.51
C LYS A 965 -3.60 10.94 -43.07
N GLN A 966 -2.93 10.29 -42.12
CA GLN A 966 -2.96 10.62 -40.70
C GLN A 966 -2.24 11.94 -40.42
N LEU A 967 -1.14 12.23 -41.15
CA LEU A 967 -0.47 13.52 -41.12
C LEU A 967 -1.37 14.65 -41.63
N LEU A 968 -2.05 14.42 -42.76
CA LEU A 968 -2.98 15.39 -43.36
C LEU A 968 -4.19 15.71 -42.47
N SER A 969 -4.61 14.76 -41.63
CA SER A 969 -5.68 14.95 -40.65
C SER A 969 -5.22 15.52 -39.30
N ALA A 970 -3.92 15.63 -39.06
CA ALA A 970 -3.40 16.03 -37.76
C ALA A 970 -3.58 17.54 -37.51
N THR A 971 -4.04 17.90 -36.32
CA THR A 971 -4.04 19.30 -35.83
C THR A 971 -2.65 19.75 -35.38
N LEU A 972 -1.81 18.78 -34.98
CA LEU A 972 -0.43 18.97 -34.53
C LEU A 972 0.43 17.76 -34.90
N VAL A 973 1.62 18.00 -35.45
CA VAL A 973 2.67 16.99 -35.64
C VAL A 973 3.88 17.32 -34.77
N CYS A 974 4.27 16.42 -33.89
CA CYS A 974 5.46 16.56 -33.05
C CYS A 974 6.64 15.78 -33.67
N LEU A 975 7.77 16.46 -33.84
CA LEU A 975 9.01 15.93 -34.42
C LEU A 975 10.13 15.88 -33.38
N ASP A 976 10.70 14.70 -33.18
CA ASP A 976 11.92 14.49 -32.39
C ASP A 976 13.17 14.81 -33.21
N GLY A 977 14.08 15.63 -32.69
CA GLY A 977 15.32 16.00 -33.36
C GLY A 977 16.28 14.84 -33.66
N ASN A 978 16.08 13.64 -33.11
CA ASN A 978 16.89 12.47 -33.44
C ASN A 978 16.67 11.93 -34.87
N ILE A 979 15.48 12.10 -35.47
CA ILE A 979 15.13 11.53 -36.80
C ILE A 979 15.95 12.16 -37.96
N PRO A 980 16.00 11.55 -39.17
CA PRO A 980 16.73 12.10 -40.31
C PRO A 980 16.29 13.52 -40.69
N ALA A 981 17.24 14.33 -41.15
CA ALA A 981 16.95 15.69 -41.63
C ALA A 981 15.98 15.68 -42.84
N SER A 982 16.11 14.71 -43.74
CA SER A 982 15.20 14.56 -44.88
C SER A 982 13.76 14.22 -44.44
N THR A 983 13.59 13.42 -43.38
CA THR A 983 12.27 13.16 -42.78
C THR A 983 11.67 14.42 -42.18
N ILE A 984 12.47 15.26 -41.50
CA ILE A 984 12.03 16.58 -40.99
C ILE A 984 11.60 17.47 -42.15
N ASP A 985 12.42 17.57 -43.21
CA ASP A 985 12.11 18.37 -44.40
C ASP A 985 10.82 17.91 -45.09
N TYR A 986 10.63 16.60 -45.25
CA TYR A 986 9.43 16.00 -45.82
C TYR A 986 8.18 16.37 -45.00
N VAL A 987 8.19 16.15 -43.69
CA VAL A 987 7.03 16.44 -42.82
C VAL A 987 6.73 17.94 -42.79
N CYS A 988 7.75 18.80 -42.69
CA CYS A 988 7.58 20.25 -42.77
C CYS A 988 7.01 20.70 -44.13
N CYS A 989 7.40 20.05 -45.24
CA CYS A 989 6.85 20.32 -46.57
C CYS A 989 5.35 19.97 -46.65
N VAL A 990 4.96 18.79 -46.16
CA VAL A 990 3.55 18.35 -46.07
C VAL A 990 2.76 19.30 -45.17
N ALA A 991 3.28 19.61 -43.99
CA ALA A 991 2.63 20.49 -43.02
C ALA A 991 2.40 21.90 -43.57
N LYS A 992 3.40 22.49 -44.24
CA LYS A 992 3.29 23.81 -44.88
C LYS A 992 2.23 23.84 -45.99
N LYS A 993 2.15 22.79 -46.79
CA LYS A 993 1.17 22.67 -47.89
C LYS A 993 -0.27 22.56 -47.38
N HIS A 994 -0.47 22.00 -46.19
CA HIS A 994 -1.79 21.72 -45.63
C HIS A 994 -2.13 22.53 -44.36
N ASN A 995 -1.28 23.51 -44.00
CA ASN A 995 -1.44 24.40 -42.84
C ASN A 995 -1.61 23.65 -41.49
N ILE A 996 -0.79 22.62 -41.29
CA ILE A 996 -0.74 21.80 -40.07
C ILE A 996 0.28 22.39 -39.11
N ASN A 997 -0.01 22.41 -37.80
CA ASN A 997 0.96 22.88 -36.82
C ASN A 997 2.09 21.86 -36.61
N VAL A 998 3.34 22.32 -36.54
CA VAL A 998 4.50 21.45 -36.28
C VAL A 998 5.23 21.89 -35.01
N TRP A 999 5.43 20.96 -34.09
CA TRP A 999 6.29 21.12 -32.92
C TRP A 999 7.61 20.41 -33.15
N TYR A 1000 8.74 21.11 -33.00
CA TYR A 1000 10.07 20.51 -33.10
C TYR A 1000 10.76 20.44 -31.74
N GLU A 1001 11.10 19.24 -31.29
CA GLU A 1001 11.79 19.00 -30.04
C GLU A 1001 13.29 18.72 -30.28
N PRO A 1002 14.18 19.72 -30.12
CA PRO A 1002 15.63 19.49 -30.22
C PRO A 1002 16.10 18.61 -29.06
N THR A 1003 17.18 17.84 -29.25
CA THR A 1003 17.67 16.90 -28.22
C THR A 1003 19.17 17.03 -27.92
N ASP A 1004 19.90 17.76 -28.75
CA ASP A 1004 21.21 18.35 -28.51
C ASP A 1004 21.46 19.47 -29.55
N SER A 1005 22.59 20.18 -29.44
CA SER A 1005 22.96 21.27 -30.36
C SER A 1005 23.07 20.84 -31.83
N GLU A 1006 23.57 19.64 -32.10
CA GLU A 1006 23.75 19.12 -33.47
C GLU A 1006 22.42 18.75 -34.12
N LYS A 1007 21.46 18.29 -33.32
CA LYS A 1007 20.10 18.03 -33.77
C LYS A 1007 19.30 19.32 -33.89
N ALA A 1008 19.46 20.27 -32.96
CA ALA A 1008 18.81 21.58 -32.97
C ALA A 1008 18.96 22.33 -34.31
N ARG A 1009 20.12 22.22 -34.97
CA ARG A 1009 20.34 22.86 -36.28
C ARG A 1009 19.61 22.21 -37.46
N LYS A 1010 19.16 20.94 -37.39
CA LYS A 1010 18.65 20.18 -38.55
C LYS A 1010 17.59 20.93 -39.39
N PRO A 1011 16.50 21.49 -38.82
CA PRO A 1011 15.47 22.18 -39.62
C PRO A 1011 15.94 23.52 -40.22
N PHE A 1012 17.05 24.07 -39.73
CA PHE A 1012 17.64 25.35 -40.12
C PHE A 1012 18.74 25.21 -41.18
N LEU A 1013 19.13 23.97 -41.52
CA LEU A 1013 20.00 23.67 -42.66
C LEU A 1013 19.24 23.75 -44.01
N SER A 1014 17.91 23.76 -43.96
CA SER A 1014 16.99 23.85 -45.08
C SER A 1014 15.98 24.99 -44.84
N ASP A 1015 14.98 25.11 -45.71
CA ASP A 1015 13.85 26.02 -45.52
C ASP A 1015 12.74 25.45 -44.60
N ALA A 1016 12.93 24.26 -44.02
CA ALA A 1016 11.93 23.55 -43.23
C ALA A 1016 11.52 24.30 -41.95
N TRP A 1017 12.46 24.98 -41.27
CA TRP A 1017 12.18 25.77 -40.06
C TRP A 1017 11.05 26.79 -40.24
N LYS A 1018 10.85 27.33 -41.46
CA LYS A 1018 9.76 28.27 -41.80
C LYS A 1018 8.36 27.65 -41.69
N SER A 1019 8.28 26.34 -41.48
CA SER A 1019 7.05 25.54 -41.34
C SER A 1019 6.84 25.06 -39.90
N LEU A 1020 7.77 25.36 -38.99
CA LEU A 1020 7.64 25.05 -37.57
C LEU A 1020 6.75 26.07 -36.90
N SER A 1021 5.75 25.58 -36.17
CA SER A 1021 4.86 26.40 -35.34
C SER A 1021 5.45 26.61 -33.94
N TYR A 1022 6.13 25.59 -33.40
CA TYR A 1022 6.67 25.59 -32.05
C TYR A 1022 8.01 24.86 -31.96
N SER A 1023 8.87 25.24 -31.00
CA SER A 1023 10.05 24.46 -30.63
C SER A 1023 10.48 24.72 -29.19
N SER A 1024 11.13 23.75 -28.54
CA SER A 1024 11.56 23.80 -27.12
C SER A 1024 13.08 23.76 -26.89
N PRO A 1025 13.91 24.60 -27.54
CA PRO A 1025 15.33 24.63 -27.28
C PRO A 1025 15.67 25.06 -25.84
N ASN A 1026 16.75 24.51 -25.31
CA ASN A 1026 17.52 25.15 -24.24
C ASN A 1026 18.41 26.27 -24.83
N LEU A 1027 19.07 27.05 -23.98
CA LEU A 1027 19.89 28.19 -24.41
C LEU A 1027 21.02 27.79 -25.39
N GLY A 1028 21.68 26.65 -25.19
CA GLY A 1028 22.74 26.15 -26.08
C GLY A 1028 22.22 25.68 -27.44
N GLU A 1029 21.07 25.01 -27.45
CA GLU A 1029 20.34 24.63 -28.66
C GLU A 1029 19.90 25.87 -29.46
N LEU A 1030 19.30 26.86 -28.79
CA LEU A 1030 18.86 28.13 -29.39
C LEU A 1030 20.03 28.93 -29.98
N CYS A 1031 21.14 29.05 -29.24
CA CYS A 1031 22.38 29.65 -29.75
C CYS A 1031 22.88 28.95 -31.02
N THR A 1032 22.67 27.63 -31.13
CA THR A 1032 23.09 26.85 -32.29
C THR A 1032 22.14 27.05 -33.49
N MET A 1033 20.83 27.19 -33.24
CA MET A 1033 19.84 27.60 -34.25
C MET A 1033 20.19 28.99 -34.82
N ASN A 1034 20.43 29.99 -33.95
CA ASN A 1034 20.80 31.35 -34.35
C ASN A 1034 22.09 31.40 -35.18
N LYS A 1035 23.14 30.68 -34.76
CA LYS A 1035 24.40 30.56 -35.52
C LYS A 1035 24.18 29.93 -36.90
N THR A 1036 23.30 28.93 -37.00
CA THR A 1036 22.97 28.27 -38.28
C THR A 1036 22.27 29.23 -39.25
N LEU A 1037 21.42 30.12 -38.73
CA LEU A 1037 20.77 31.19 -39.50
C LEU A 1037 21.66 32.42 -39.78
N GLY A 1038 22.91 32.44 -39.29
CA GLY A 1038 23.81 33.60 -39.42
C GLY A 1038 23.42 34.80 -38.54
N ILE A 1039 22.58 34.60 -37.53
CA ILE A 1039 22.11 35.66 -36.62
C ILE A 1039 23.19 35.93 -35.56
N PRO A 1040 23.62 37.21 -35.34
CA PRO A 1040 24.60 37.55 -34.32
C PRO A 1040 24.18 37.11 -32.92
N THR A 1041 24.96 36.21 -32.33
CA THR A 1041 24.70 35.65 -30.98
C THR A 1041 25.72 36.22 -29.99
N PRO A 1042 25.32 36.76 -28.82
CA PRO A 1042 26.25 37.34 -27.85
C PRO A 1042 27.25 36.31 -27.27
N GLU A 1043 28.53 36.64 -27.22
CA GLU A 1043 29.56 35.81 -26.55
C GLU A 1043 29.60 36.07 -25.03
N GLY A 1044 28.65 35.49 -24.29
CA GLY A 1044 28.53 35.61 -22.84
C GLY A 1044 29.07 34.40 -22.06
N LYS A 1045 29.93 34.63 -21.06
CA LYS A 1045 30.42 33.59 -20.14
C LYS A 1045 29.36 33.21 -19.09
N HIS A 1046 28.48 32.25 -19.39
CA HIS A 1046 27.64 31.61 -18.38
C HIS A 1046 27.88 30.10 -18.39
N LYS A 1047 28.18 29.52 -17.21
CA LYS A 1047 28.63 28.13 -17.05
C LYS A 1047 27.79 27.31 -16.06
N SER A 1048 26.59 27.77 -15.71
CA SER A 1048 25.87 27.29 -14.52
C SER A 1048 24.34 27.10 -14.63
N THR A 1049 23.69 27.41 -15.76
CA THR A 1049 22.21 27.33 -15.89
C THR A 1049 21.73 26.99 -17.32
N GLU A 1050 22.26 25.91 -17.93
CA GLU A 1050 21.96 25.55 -19.34
C GLU A 1050 20.82 24.52 -19.53
N ARG A 1051 20.09 24.11 -18.48
CA ARG A 1051 19.16 22.95 -18.55
C ARG A 1051 17.67 23.27 -18.66
N GLN A 1052 17.25 24.53 -18.65
CA GLN A 1052 15.84 24.88 -18.90
C GLN A 1052 15.58 25.00 -20.41
N LYS A 1053 14.49 24.36 -20.85
CA LYS A 1053 13.95 24.47 -22.21
C LYS A 1053 12.81 25.48 -22.22
N THR A 1054 12.78 26.33 -23.25
CA THR A 1054 11.80 27.41 -23.41
C THR A 1054 11.05 27.21 -24.71
N VAL A 1055 9.72 27.36 -24.68
CA VAL A 1055 8.88 27.20 -25.87
C VAL A 1055 8.86 28.49 -26.69
N PHE A 1056 9.30 28.42 -27.94
CA PHE A 1056 9.25 29.51 -28.92
C PHE A 1056 8.14 29.26 -29.95
N ASN A 1057 7.57 30.34 -30.47
CA ASN A 1057 6.61 30.32 -31.56
C ASN A 1057 7.34 30.60 -32.90
N GLY A 1058 6.98 29.92 -33.97
CA GLY A 1058 7.60 30.09 -35.30
C GLY A 1058 7.57 31.54 -35.81
N SER A 1059 6.57 32.32 -35.41
CA SER A 1059 6.47 33.75 -35.76
C SER A 1059 7.47 34.66 -35.04
N THR A 1060 8.04 34.26 -33.89
CA THR A 1060 9.09 35.04 -33.19
C THR A 1060 10.52 34.60 -33.56
N MET A 1061 10.71 33.39 -34.09
CA MET A 1061 12.04 32.88 -34.48
C MET A 1061 12.78 33.73 -35.53
N SER A 1062 12.07 34.52 -36.35
CA SER A 1062 12.68 35.43 -37.33
C SER A 1062 12.93 36.85 -36.82
N GLN A 1063 12.58 37.16 -35.57
CA GLN A 1063 12.62 38.52 -35.01
C GLN A 1063 13.39 38.67 -33.70
N ILE A 1064 14.02 37.61 -33.18
CA ILE A 1064 14.76 37.62 -31.91
C ILE A 1064 15.81 38.76 -31.92
N PRO A 1065 15.63 39.84 -31.15
CA PRO A 1065 16.64 40.87 -30.99
C PRO A 1065 17.78 40.29 -30.14
N SER A 1066 19.01 40.80 -30.30
CA SER A 1066 20.18 40.38 -29.52
C SER A 1066 20.03 40.48 -28.00
N HIS A 1067 18.97 41.14 -27.51
CA HIS A 1067 18.59 41.24 -26.09
C HIS A 1067 17.76 40.05 -25.54
N GLU A 1068 17.07 39.26 -26.37
CA GLU A 1068 16.20 38.18 -25.86
C GLU A 1068 16.96 36.87 -25.56
N CYS A 1069 18.23 36.74 -25.94
CA CYS A 1069 19.09 35.62 -25.52
C CYS A 1069 19.54 35.68 -24.03
N TYR A 1070 18.99 36.60 -23.23
CA TYR A 1070 19.45 36.91 -21.87
C TYR A 1070 18.41 36.71 -20.75
N ASN A 1071 17.17 36.27 -21.04
CA ASN A 1071 16.12 36.00 -20.05
C ASN A 1071 15.56 34.58 -20.18
#